data_AF-A0A3P3ZG16-F1
#
_entry.id   AF-A0A3P3ZG16-F1
#
_cell.length_a   1.000
_cell.length_b   1.000
_cell.length_c   1.000
_cell.angle_alpha   90.00
_cell.angle_beta   90.00
_cell.angle_gamma   90.00
#
_symmetry.space_group_name_H-M   'P 1'
#
loop_
_entity.id
_entity.type
_entity.pdbx_description
1 polymer ?
#
loop_
_entity_poly.entity_id
_entity_poly.type
_entity_poly.pdbx_seq_one_letter_code
_entity_poly.pdbx_strand_id
1 'polypeptide(L)'
;MRVALQFPDELLGDAVAVVHCLSNLVAADTRYVEASDFKMEERAASGGSRGSSAGAVAAPRPGGPAVAGAAARTHTAAMDNPHCPTSAMRLFVLADNTFGSCCPDEITAQHYMADCIVHFGEACMSRSTRLPVFYVQPVFHFSALVIDTVPDGKAVEALLDAEVAVVLEVVRRFASAICHRLTSWWTKRVVATGASAGEPCPVHPRLTIACTYSARAIVQAAKLRWGVAKDCGTPIDWPIFENHIGSAAAEPTPLHGAKAGDVVHAVTASSDDECWFVNGVYFPRVSSSSSSLEPSHEVQYLLFIGAVGSSALIHVLAAEQYNRFHCSDLCREFLEWDGSAEVCDVPVVCALDNTFGCAKETEELVHNVVKCLAASDASCASLELAETVHQWVSATCADGVAAALVTRDCMRAQQALQRRMRQRAFNIESVRASSAIGILVASLAIEGYYEVTQQLHQLIRAYGKRSYVIYVGHLNEFKLANFVDTVDCFVTVACPYSRPSHFPEKRDGFMKPIVSPAEVLVALTSTDDADASELYGMAAIYTTSFQTVLRALKGAVQARQREIVPRAGGADSDAQQRQSVEEDRWACSAALIRAGTGSGGGTVILQGSSQGALARLYDREYVGLDPRVGQTPIQAEVLQGMHGIACGYAKEREGQGGSPSGPL
;
A
#
# COMPACT_ATOMS: atom_id res chain seq x y z
N MET A 1 24.99 2.88 -14.51
CA MET A 1 23.65 2.91 -13.90
C MET A 1 23.06 1.53 -14.00
N ARG A 2 22.56 0.96 -12.92
CA ARG A 2 21.89 -0.34 -12.86
C ARG A 2 20.42 -0.09 -12.54
N VAL A 3 19.51 -0.41 -13.45
CA VAL A 3 18.08 -0.18 -13.26
C VAL A 3 17.37 -1.51 -13.17
N ALA A 4 16.66 -1.72 -12.06
CA ALA A 4 15.82 -2.89 -11.88
C ALA A 4 14.42 -2.59 -12.43
N LEU A 5 13.95 -3.41 -13.36
CA LEU A 5 12.59 -3.37 -13.89
C LEU A 5 11.79 -4.44 -13.16
N GLN A 6 10.70 -4.04 -12.51
CA GLN A 6 9.81 -4.94 -11.80
C GLN A 6 8.45 -4.95 -12.50
N PHE A 7 7.96 -6.15 -12.80
CA PHE A 7 6.66 -6.37 -13.43
C PHE A 7 5.78 -7.19 -12.49
N PRO A 8 4.46 -6.98 -12.50
CA PRO A 8 3.53 -7.92 -11.90
C PRO A 8 3.50 -9.20 -12.76
N ASP A 9 3.02 -10.30 -12.17
CA ASP A 9 3.04 -11.62 -12.79
C ASP A 9 2.34 -11.62 -14.17
N GLU A 10 1.28 -10.82 -14.32
CA GLU A 10 0.51 -10.71 -15.56
C GLU A 10 1.30 -10.04 -16.70
N LEU A 11 2.25 -9.16 -16.39
CA LEU A 11 3.05 -8.41 -17.37
C LEU A 11 4.47 -8.96 -17.52
N LEU A 12 4.81 -10.04 -16.82
CA LEU A 12 6.15 -10.61 -16.88
C LEU A 12 6.51 -11.11 -18.28
N GLY A 13 5.51 -11.55 -19.06
CA GLY A 13 5.69 -11.94 -20.47
C GLY A 13 6.16 -10.79 -21.37
N ASP A 14 5.77 -9.55 -21.05
CA ASP A 14 6.12 -8.35 -21.80
C ASP A 14 7.52 -7.82 -21.47
N ALA A 15 8.11 -8.28 -20.36
CA ALA A 15 9.37 -7.76 -19.83
C ALA A 15 10.51 -7.79 -20.86
N VAL A 16 10.57 -8.83 -21.70
CA VAL A 16 11.61 -8.96 -22.75
C VAL A 16 11.48 -7.86 -23.80
N ALA A 17 10.26 -7.61 -24.28
CA ALA A 17 9.99 -6.57 -25.28
C ALA A 17 10.28 -5.19 -24.69
N VAL A 18 9.85 -4.93 -23.45
CA VAL A 18 10.09 -3.66 -22.75
C VAL A 18 11.59 -3.42 -22.55
N VAL A 19 12.35 -4.41 -22.09
CA VAL A 19 13.81 -4.31 -21.94
C VAL A 19 14.47 -3.98 -23.28
N HIS A 20 14.07 -4.64 -24.36
CA HIS A 20 14.62 -4.37 -25.69
C HIS A 20 14.31 -2.95 -26.16
N CYS A 21 13.04 -2.52 -26.07
CA CYS A 21 12.60 -1.19 -26.48
C CYS A 21 13.30 -0.10 -25.65
N LEU A 22 13.36 -0.23 -24.33
CA LEU A 22 14.05 0.71 -23.45
C LEU A 22 15.54 0.77 -23.75
N SER A 23 16.19 -0.36 -24.00
CA SER A 23 17.62 -0.39 -24.36
C SER A 23 17.89 0.40 -25.64
N ASN A 24 17.03 0.25 -26.65
CA ASN A 24 17.14 1.00 -27.90
C ASN A 24 16.88 2.50 -27.71
N LEU A 25 15.82 2.85 -26.97
CA LEU A 25 15.46 4.24 -26.70
C LEU A 25 16.57 4.96 -25.94
N VAL A 26 17.13 4.32 -24.91
CA VAL A 26 18.25 4.87 -24.13
C VAL A 26 19.50 5.01 -24.99
N ALA A 27 19.81 4.03 -25.85
CA ALA A 27 20.96 4.11 -26.74
C ALA A 27 20.84 5.23 -27.78
N ALA A 28 19.62 5.64 -28.14
CA ALA A 28 19.35 6.72 -29.08
C ALA A 28 19.17 8.11 -28.42
N ASP A 29 19.02 8.18 -27.09
CA ASP A 29 18.78 9.44 -26.38
C ASP A 29 20.07 10.25 -26.25
N THR A 30 20.08 11.47 -26.81
CA THR A 30 21.25 12.35 -26.83
C THR A 30 21.76 12.68 -25.44
N ARG A 31 20.87 12.80 -24.44
CA ARG A 31 21.26 13.10 -23.05
C ARG A 31 22.08 11.97 -22.44
N TYR A 32 21.78 10.73 -22.83
CA TYR A 32 22.50 9.55 -22.37
C TYR A 32 23.84 9.40 -23.11
N VAL A 33 23.86 9.65 -24.43
CA VAL A 33 25.09 9.65 -25.24
C VAL A 33 26.09 10.66 -24.68
N GLU A 34 25.67 11.92 -24.49
CA GLU A 34 26.49 12.99 -23.90
C GLU A 34 27.01 12.63 -22.49
N ALA A 35 26.16 12.05 -21.64
CA ALA A 35 26.56 11.61 -20.29
C ALA A 35 27.52 10.41 -20.31
N SER A 36 27.43 9.55 -21.32
CA SER A 36 28.31 8.40 -21.49
C SER A 36 29.68 8.80 -22.01
N ASP A 37 29.74 9.76 -22.92
CA ASP A 37 30.99 10.32 -23.47
C ASP A 37 31.76 11.10 -22.40
N PHE A 38 31.06 11.90 -21.58
CA PHE A 38 31.66 12.64 -20.46
C PHE A 38 32.32 11.71 -19.43
N LYS A 39 31.69 10.57 -19.11
CA LYS A 39 32.28 9.54 -18.22
C LYS A 39 33.44 8.79 -18.84
N MET A 40 33.47 8.65 -20.17
CA MET A 40 34.57 8.01 -20.88
C MET A 40 35.81 8.92 -20.93
N GLU A 41 35.62 10.23 -21.11
CA GLU A 41 36.69 11.24 -21.00
C GLU A 41 37.26 11.34 -19.57
N GLU A 42 36.43 11.30 -18.54
CA GLU A 42 36.86 11.32 -17.13
C GLU A 42 37.65 10.05 -16.73
N ARG A 43 37.26 8.88 -17.26
CA ARG A 43 38.02 7.62 -17.11
C ARG A 43 39.33 7.62 -17.91
N ALA A 44 39.36 8.24 -19.08
CA ALA A 44 40.58 8.42 -19.86
C ALA A 44 41.56 9.40 -19.18
N ALA A 45 41.05 10.47 -18.56
CA ALA A 45 41.86 11.44 -17.81
C ALA A 45 42.43 10.87 -16.50
N SER A 46 41.71 9.97 -15.82
CA SER A 46 42.16 9.31 -14.58
C SER A 46 43.07 8.09 -14.81
N GLY A 47 43.07 7.50 -16.01
CA GLY A 47 43.96 6.39 -16.40
C GLY A 47 45.39 6.82 -16.78
N GLY A 48 45.66 8.13 -16.86
CA GLY A 48 46.89 8.71 -17.41
C GLY A 48 47.90 9.21 -16.39
N SER A 49 48.17 8.52 -15.28
CA SER A 49 49.41 8.77 -14.51
C SER A 49 49.72 7.62 -13.54
N ARG A 50 50.58 6.69 -13.97
CA ARG A 50 51.45 5.88 -13.09
C ARG A 50 52.59 5.25 -13.89
N GLY A 51 53.59 6.09 -14.20
CA GLY A 51 54.92 5.64 -14.59
C GLY A 51 55.90 5.85 -13.43
N SER A 52 56.34 4.75 -12.82
CA SER A 52 57.59 4.53 -12.05
C SER A 52 58.10 5.58 -11.05
N SER A 53 58.12 5.21 -9.76
CA SER A 53 59.40 5.05 -9.05
C SER A 53 59.22 4.24 -7.76
N ALA A 54 60.17 3.35 -7.53
CA ALA A 54 60.30 2.52 -6.33
C ALA A 54 60.79 3.35 -5.14
N GLY A 55 60.23 3.09 -3.96
CA GLY A 55 60.70 3.61 -2.67
C GLY A 55 60.05 2.84 -1.52
N ALA A 56 60.88 2.17 -0.72
CA ALA A 56 60.49 1.29 0.37
C ALA A 56 60.13 2.03 1.67
N VAL A 57 59.58 1.27 2.65
CA VAL A 57 59.45 1.55 4.11
C VAL A 57 58.17 2.35 4.50
N ALA A 58 57.34 2.04 5.51
CA ALA A 58 57.35 1.16 6.68
C ALA A 58 55.91 0.76 7.10
N ALA A 59 55.79 -0.32 7.89
CA ALA A 59 54.56 -0.71 8.60
C ALA A 59 54.38 0.07 9.93
N PRO A 60 53.14 0.38 10.34
CA PRO A 60 52.79 0.51 11.76
C PRO A 60 51.79 -0.57 12.23
N ARG A 61 51.99 -0.96 13.48
CA ARG A 61 51.33 -1.99 14.30
C ARG A 61 49.95 -1.52 14.85
N PRO A 62 49.15 -2.42 15.48
CA PRO A 62 47.70 -2.29 15.62
C PRO A 62 47.26 -1.57 16.90
N GLY A 63 46.12 -0.88 16.86
CA GLY A 63 45.45 -0.35 18.04
C GLY A 63 43.99 0.05 17.81
N GLY A 64 43.07 -0.58 18.55
CA GLY A 64 41.73 -0.08 18.91
C GLY A 64 40.55 -0.44 17.97
N PRO A 65 39.40 -0.92 18.48
CA PRO A 65 38.26 -1.29 17.66
C PRO A 65 37.45 -0.05 17.28
N ALA A 66 37.59 0.38 16.02
CA ALA A 66 36.73 1.39 15.43
C ALA A 66 35.50 0.73 14.80
N VAL A 67 34.33 1.24 15.18
CA VAL A 67 33.00 0.85 14.72
C VAL A 67 32.90 1.13 13.21
N ALA A 68 32.57 0.10 12.43
CA ALA A 68 32.55 0.14 10.97
C ALA A 68 31.38 0.99 10.43
N GLY A 69 31.64 2.28 10.24
CA GLY A 69 30.86 3.17 9.38
C GLY A 69 31.57 3.35 8.03
N ALA A 70 30.80 3.25 6.94
CA ALA A 70 31.18 3.62 5.58
C ALA A 70 32.48 2.98 5.03
N ALA A 71 32.45 1.67 4.76
CA ALA A 71 33.36 1.11 3.77
C ALA A 71 32.94 1.62 2.39
N ALA A 72 33.84 2.37 1.72
CA ALA A 72 33.76 2.64 0.30
C ALA A 72 33.45 1.32 -0.43
N ARG A 73 32.28 1.21 -1.04
CA ARG A 73 31.79 -0.02 -1.67
C ARG A 73 32.66 -0.32 -2.89
N THR A 74 33.71 -1.10 -2.70
CA THR A 74 34.49 -1.67 -3.80
C THR A 74 33.59 -2.61 -4.60
N HIS A 75 33.33 -2.24 -5.85
CA HIS A 75 32.58 -3.05 -6.81
C HIS A 75 33.22 -4.43 -6.98
N THR A 76 32.52 -5.49 -6.56
CA THR A 76 32.95 -6.86 -6.83
C THR A 76 32.58 -7.26 -8.26
N ALA A 77 33.58 -7.51 -9.11
CA ALA A 77 33.43 -7.94 -10.50
C ALA A 77 32.81 -9.35 -10.68
N ALA A 78 32.59 -10.10 -9.59
CA ALA A 78 32.24 -11.51 -9.62
C ALA A 78 30.78 -11.83 -10.05
N MET A 79 29.91 -10.81 -10.17
CA MET A 79 28.49 -10.97 -10.53
C MET A 79 28.18 -10.50 -11.96
N ASP A 80 29.18 -10.06 -12.71
CA ASP A 80 28.99 -9.57 -14.07
C ASP A 80 29.05 -10.74 -15.07
N ASN A 81 27.99 -10.95 -15.85
CA ASN A 81 28.01 -11.86 -16.99
C ASN A 81 29.14 -11.42 -17.95
N PRO A 82 30.16 -12.27 -18.19
CA PRO A 82 31.33 -11.90 -19.01
C PRO A 82 31.03 -11.63 -20.49
N HIS A 83 29.80 -11.90 -20.94
CA HIS A 83 29.36 -11.68 -22.33
C HIS A 83 28.43 -10.47 -22.53
N CYS A 84 28.16 -9.67 -21.51
CA CYS A 84 27.29 -8.50 -21.64
C CYS A 84 28.11 -7.25 -22.02
N PRO A 85 27.73 -6.50 -23.09
CA PRO A 85 28.42 -5.27 -23.45
C PRO A 85 28.40 -4.27 -22.29
N THR A 86 29.53 -3.62 -22.05
CA THR A 86 29.72 -2.56 -21.05
C THR A 86 29.01 -1.26 -21.48
N SER A 87 27.69 -1.30 -21.65
CA SER A 87 26.88 -0.08 -21.73
C SER A 87 26.90 0.65 -20.38
N ALA A 88 26.86 1.99 -20.41
CA ALA A 88 26.83 2.80 -19.19
C ALA A 88 25.56 2.58 -18.34
N MET A 89 24.48 2.05 -18.92
CA MET A 89 23.23 1.65 -18.29
C MET A 89 22.94 0.16 -18.50
N ARG A 90 22.67 -0.56 -17.40
CA ARG A 90 22.31 -1.98 -17.39
C ARG A 90 20.89 -2.14 -16.85
N LEU A 91 20.04 -2.83 -17.60
CA LEU A 91 18.67 -3.17 -17.22
C LEU A 91 18.63 -4.61 -16.69
N PHE A 92 17.90 -4.85 -15.60
CA PHE A 92 17.68 -6.18 -15.04
C PHE A 92 16.19 -6.35 -14.75
N VAL A 93 15.65 -7.55 -14.94
CA VAL A 93 14.24 -7.85 -14.61
C VAL A 93 14.19 -8.55 -13.25
N LEU A 94 13.35 -8.04 -12.34
CA LEU A 94 13.02 -8.69 -11.08
C LEU A 94 11.85 -9.65 -11.35
N ALA A 95 12.12 -10.95 -11.40
CA ALA A 95 11.16 -11.97 -11.82
C ALA A 95 10.39 -12.66 -10.68
N ASP A 96 10.84 -12.51 -9.44
CA ASP A 96 10.23 -13.13 -8.25
C ASP A 96 10.08 -12.05 -7.18
N ASN A 97 8.90 -11.41 -7.12
CA ASN A 97 8.65 -10.41 -6.11
C ASN A 97 8.54 -11.11 -4.74
N THR A 98 9.39 -10.71 -3.80
CA THR A 98 9.36 -11.30 -2.45
C THR A 98 8.07 -10.91 -1.69
N PHE A 99 7.48 -9.79 -2.10
CA PHE A 99 6.33 -9.13 -1.49
C PHE A 99 5.31 -8.86 -2.60
N GLY A 100 4.00 -8.84 -2.25
CA GLY A 100 2.85 -8.62 -3.15
C GLY A 100 3.12 -7.91 -4.47
N SER A 101 2.44 -8.29 -5.56
CA SER A 101 2.62 -7.70 -6.91
C SER A 101 2.63 -6.16 -6.96
N CYS A 102 1.98 -5.49 -6.00
CA CYS A 102 1.93 -4.04 -5.85
C CYS A 102 3.08 -3.37 -5.06
N CYS A 103 4.01 -4.13 -4.47
CA CYS A 103 5.09 -3.62 -3.62
C CYS A 103 6.42 -3.62 -4.37
N PRO A 104 7.24 -2.54 -4.28
CA PRO A 104 8.58 -2.56 -4.85
C PRO A 104 9.50 -3.54 -4.10
N ASP A 105 10.21 -4.42 -4.82
CA ASP A 105 11.19 -5.34 -4.19
C ASP A 105 12.58 -4.67 -4.06
N GLU A 106 12.69 -3.81 -3.05
CA GLU A 106 13.93 -3.09 -2.73
C GLU A 106 15.07 -4.02 -2.31
N ILE A 107 14.76 -5.15 -1.68
CA ILE A 107 15.79 -6.05 -1.13
C ILE A 107 16.49 -6.78 -2.28
N THR A 108 15.72 -7.36 -3.20
CA THR A 108 16.27 -8.04 -4.37
C THR A 108 17.04 -7.05 -5.26
N ALA A 109 16.47 -5.86 -5.50
CA ALA A 109 17.15 -4.81 -6.24
C ALA A 109 18.50 -4.40 -5.61
N GLN A 110 18.57 -4.31 -4.28
CA GLN A 110 19.80 -4.00 -3.54
C GLN A 110 20.86 -5.10 -3.66
N HIS A 111 20.48 -6.38 -3.63
CA HIS A 111 21.42 -7.48 -3.81
C HIS A 111 22.12 -7.44 -5.19
N TYR A 112 21.43 -6.93 -6.21
CA TYR A 112 22.01 -6.68 -7.54
C TYR A 112 22.68 -5.30 -7.67
N MET A 113 22.74 -4.53 -6.58
CA MET A 113 23.27 -3.17 -6.54
C MET A 113 22.59 -2.24 -7.56
N ALA A 114 21.26 -2.34 -7.70
CA ALA A 114 20.49 -1.41 -8.50
C ALA A 114 20.55 0.02 -7.93
N ASP A 115 20.59 1.01 -8.81
CA ASP A 115 20.54 2.43 -8.47
C ASP A 115 19.09 2.92 -8.29
N CYS A 116 18.14 2.30 -9.00
CA CYS A 116 16.70 2.57 -8.89
C CYS A 116 15.86 1.39 -9.37
N ILE A 117 14.56 1.44 -9.05
CA ILE A 117 13.55 0.49 -9.52
C ILE A 117 12.57 1.24 -10.44
N VAL A 118 12.22 0.63 -11.57
CA VAL A 118 11.05 1.00 -12.37
C VAL A 118 10.00 -0.09 -12.16
N HIS A 119 8.93 0.25 -11.47
CA HIS A 119 7.85 -0.67 -11.11
C HIS A 119 6.66 -0.46 -12.06
N PHE A 120 6.35 -1.48 -12.84
CA PHE A 120 5.21 -1.50 -13.75
C PHE A 120 3.97 -2.06 -13.05
N GLY A 121 2.78 -1.67 -13.52
CA GLY A 121 1.51 -2.21 -13.01
C GLY A 121 0.97 -1.47 -11.80
N GLU A 122 -0.08 -2.01 -11.19
CA GLU A 122 -0.69 -1.41 -10.00
C GLU A 122 0.28 -1.41 -8.82
N ALA A 123 0.48 -0.27 -8.18
CA ALA A 123 1.29 -0.17 -6.97
C ALA A 123 0.45 0.20 -5.76
N CYS A 124 0.93 -0.20 -4.59
CA CYS A 124 0.37 0.26 -3.31
C CYS A 124 0.73 1.71 -2.97
N MET A 125 1.67 2.29 -3.72
CA MET A 125 2.25 3.61 -3.49
C MET A 125 2.82 3.78 -2.07
N SER A 126 3.24 2.67 -1.46
CA SER A 126 3.96 2.72 -0.18
C SER A 126 5.29 3.47 -0.38
N ARG A 127 5.65 4.29 0.61
CA ARG A 127 6.93 5.01 0.59
C ARG A 127 8.09 4.03 0.66
N SER A 128 8.94 4.11 -0.36
CA SER A 128 10.23 3.42 -0.40
C SER A 128 11.22 4.09 0.55
N THR A 129 12.08 3.30 1.17
CA THR A 129 13.08 3.80 2.13
C THR A 129 14.52 3.68 1.63
N ARG A 130 14.78 2.79 0.66
CA ARG A 130 16.15 2.40 0.33
C ARG A 130 16.61 2.76 -1.07
N LEU A 131 15.69 2.74 -2.04
CA LEU A 131 15.99 2.97 -3.45
C LEU A 131 14.93 3.86 -4.09
N PRO A 132 15.30 4.82 -4.96
CA PRO A 132 14.32 5.54 -5.77
C PRO A 132 13.48 4.55 -6.58
N VAL A 133 12.15 4.66 -6.46
CA VAL A 133 11.19 3.85 -7.22
C VAL A 133 10.40 4.76 -8.15
N PHE A 134 10.42 4.43 -9.44
CA PHE A 134 9.64 5.09 -10.48
C PHE A 134 8.47 4.18 -10.85
N TYR A 135 7.25 4.69 -10.72
CA TYR A 135 6.05 3.91 -10.97
C TYR A 135 5.52 4.16 -12.38
N VAL A 136 5.29 3.09 -13.13
CA VAL A 136 4.57 3.07 -14.41
C VAL A 136 3.22 2.41 -14.15
N GLN A 137 2.26 3.22 -13.71
CA GLN A 137 0.91 2.78 -13.38
C GLN A 137 0.07 2.57 -14.65
N PRO A 138 -0.90 1.63 -14.64
CA PRO A 138 -1.95 1.62 -15.62
C PRO A 138 -2.75 2.93 -15.52
N VAL A 139 -3.11 3.48 -16.68
CA VAL A 139 -3.98 4.65 -16.74
C VAL A 139 -5.42 4.17 -16.57
N PHE A 140 -6.16 4.81 -15.65
CA PHE A 140 -7.59 4.54 -15.54
C PHE A 140 -8.31 5.11 -16.76
N HIS A 141 -9.10 4.28 -17.42
CA HIS A 141 -10.00 4.69 -18.49
C HIS A 141 -11.39 4.11 -18.29
N PHE A 142 -12.42 4.83 -18.75
CA PHE A 142 -13.75 4.25 -18.85
C PHE A 142 -13.80 3.29 -20.04
N SER A 143 -14.11 2.01 -19.77
CA SER A 143 -14.15 0.95 -20.79
C SER A 143 -15.10 1.28 -21.94
N ALA A 144 -16.15 2.06 -21.72
CA ALA A 144 -17.07 2.54 -22.75
C ALA A 144 -16.40 3.49 -23.77
N LEU A 145 -15.33 4.19 -23.39
CA LEU A 145 -14.69 5.23 -24.22
C LEU A 145 -13.42 4.75 -24.93
N VAL A 146 -12.85 3.62 -24.52
CA VAL A 146 -11.64 3.06 -25.12
C VAL A 146 -12.01 2.26 -26.37
N ILE A 147 -11.41 2.62 -27.51
CA ILE A 147 -11.53 1.93 -28.80
C ILE A 147 -10.23 1.19 -29.06
N ASP A 148 -10.25 0.00 -29.66
CA ASP A 148 -9.11 -0.90 -29.91
C ASP A 148 -7.96 -0.34 -30.78
N THR A 149 -7.94 0.96 -31.07
CA THR A 149 -6.91 1.62 -31.88
C THR A 149 -5.93 2.39 -31.00
N VAL A 150 -4.62 2.20 -31.22
CA VAL A 150 -3.55 2.97 -30.56
C VAL A 150 -3.78 4.46 -30.84
N PRO A 151 -4.11 5.28 -29.82
CA PRO A 151 -4.47 6.67 -30.05
C PRO A 151 -3.23 7.50 -30.40
N ASP A 152 -3.33 8.29 -31.48
CA ASP A 152 -2.41 9.40 -31.75
C ASP A 152 -2.50 10.44 -30.62
N GLY A 153 -1.49 11.32 -30.48
CA GLY A 153 -1.43 12.29 -29.37
C GLY A 153 -2.67 13.17 -29.19
N LYS A 154 -3.32 13.58 -30.30
CA LYS A 154 -4.60 14.33 -30.27
C LYS A 154 -5.77 13.50 -29.72
N ALA A 155 -5.80 12.19 -30.02
CA ALA A 155 -6.86 11.31 -29.55
C ALA A 155 -6.75 11.05 -28.03
N VAL A 156 -5.54 11.06 -27.48
CA VAL A 156 -5.29 10.96 -26.03
C VAL A 156 -5.85 12.18 -25.29
N GLU A 157 -5.62 13.40 -25.82
CA GLU A 157 -6.15 14.63 -25.22
C GLU A 157 -7.69 14.68 -25.28
N ALA A 158 -8.27 14.31 -26.43
CA ALA A 158 -9.73 14.26 -26.60
C ALA A 158 -10.38 13.22 -25.66
N LEU A 159 -9.75 12.04 -25.50
CA LEU A 159 -10.22 11.01 -24.57
C LEU A 159 -10.23 11.56 -23.14
N LEU A 160 -9.12 12.16 -22.69
CA LEU A 160 -9.05 12.79 -21.37
C LEU A 160 -10.15 13.84 -21.17
N ASP A 161 -10.46 14.64 -22.20
CA ASP A 161 -11.54 15.62 -22.15
C ASP A 161 -12.91 14.99 -21.91
N ALA A 162 -13.22 13.90 -22.61
CA ALA A 162 -14.46 13.15 -22.41
C ALA A 162 -14.54 12.53 -21.00
N GLU A 163 -13.47 11.90 -20.54
CA GLU A 163 -13.40 11.27 -19.21
C GLU A 163 -13.57 12.30 -18.09
N VAL A 164 -12.95 13.47 -18.24
CA VAL A 164 -13.13 14.60 -17.32
C VAL A 164 -14.56 15.12 -17.34
N ALA A 165 -15.19 15.21 -18.52
CA ALA A 165 -16.59 15.60 -18.64
C ALA A 165 -17.53 14.62 -17.91
N VAL A 166 -17.27 13.30 -18.00
CA VAL A 166 -18.01 12.27 -17.26
C VAL A 166 -17.89 12.49 -15.75
N VAL A 167 -16.66 12.62 -15.24
CA VAL A 167 -16.43 12.82 -13.80
C VAL A 167 -17.13 14.08 -13.31
N LEU A 168 -17.01 15.19 -14.04
CA LEU A 168 -17.67 16.45 -13.65
C LEU A 168 -19.19 16.33 -13.63
N GLU A 169 -19.79 15.67 -14.63
CA GLU A 169 -21.24 15.49 -14.70
C GLU A 169 -21.76 14.58 -13.59
N VAL A 170 -21.07 13.48 -13.29
CA VAL A 170 -21.40 12.60 -12.16
C VAL A 170 -21.30 13.36 -10.84
N VAL A 171 -20.24 14.14 -10.62
CA VAL A 171 -20.05 14.96 -9.42
C VAL A 171 -21.18 15.99 -9.27
N ARG A 172 -21.58 16.68 -10.36
CA ARG A 172 -22.73 17.62 -10.34
C ARG A 172 -24.02 16.94 -9.91
N ARG A 173 -24.33 15.79 -10.50
CA ARG A 173 -25.57 15.04 -10.20
C ARG A 173 -25.59 14.55 -8.77
N PHE A 174 -24.46 14.02 -8.29
CA PHE A 174 -24.35 13.56 -6.91
C PHE A 174 -24.49 14.74 -5.93
N ALA A 175 -23.78 15.85 -6.15
CA ALA A 175 -23.91 17.05 -5.32
C ALA A 175 -25.34 17.63 -5.33
N SER A 176 -26.01 17.63 -6.48
CA SER A 176 -27.41 18.04 -6.62
C SER A 176 -28.36 17.12 -5.84
N ALA A 177 -28.16 15.81 -5.93
CA ALA A 177 -28.96 14.83 -5.22
C ALA A 177 -28.79 14.95 -3.69
N ILE A 178 -27.58 15.23 -3.21
CA ILE A 178 -27.30 15.53 -1.78
C ILE A 178 -28.06 16.79 -1.34
N CYS A 179 -27.97 17.89 -2.10
CA CYS A 179 -28.70 19.13 -1.80
C CYS A 179 -30.22 18.90 -1.74
N HIS A 180 -30.76 18.13 -2.69
CA HIS A 180 -32.19 17.82 -2.75
C HIS A 180 -32.64 16.98 -1.55
N ARG A 181 -31.85 15.97 -1.16
CA ARG A 181 -32.08 15.14 0.03
C ARG A 181 -32.11 16.00 1.30
N LEU A 182 -31.09 16.86 1.49
CA LEU A 182 -31.00 17.76 2.64
C LEU A 182 -32.20 18.71 2.74
N THR A 183 -32.56 19.34 1.62
CA THR A 183 -33.65 20.33 1.58
C THR A 183 -34.99 19.65 1.89
N SER A 184 -35.23 18.47 1.32
CA SER A 184 -36.46 17.71 1.52
C SER A 184 -36.59 17.17 2.94
N TRP A 185 -35.51 16.64 3.51
CA TRP A 185 -35.47 16.21 4.91
C TRP A 185 -35.74 17.39 5.86
N TRP A 186 -35.02 18.50 5.69
CA TRP A 186 -35.14 19.66 6.57
C TRP A 186 -36.55 20.27 6.51
N THR A 187 -37.12 20.38 5.31
CA THR A 187 -38.49 20.90 5.14
C THR A 187 -39.50 20.05 5.89
N LYS A 188 -39.42 18.71 5.77
CA LYS A 188 -40.31 17.81 6.51
C LYS A 188 -40.11 17.89 8.02
N ARG A 189 -38.85 17.98 8.47
CA ARG A 189 -38.50 18.09 9.89
C ARG A 189 -39.03 19.38 10.50
N VAL A 190 -38.83 20.53 9.85
CA VAL A 190 -39.33 21.84 10.31
C VAL A 190 -40.85 21.83 10.46
N VAL A 191 -41.57 21.22 9.52
CA VAL A 191 -43.04 21.05 9.60
C VAL A 191 -43.43 20.16 10.79
N ALA A 192 -42.69 19.08 11.03
CA ALA A 192 -42.98 18.14 12.12
C ALA A 192 -42.66 18.71 13.52
N THR A 193 -41.59 19.51 13.66
CA THR A 193 -41.15 20.03 14.96
C THR A 193 -41.70 21.42 15.28
N GLY A 194 -42.34 22.10 14.33
CA GLY A 194 -42.81 23.47 14.50
C GLY A 194 -41.67 24.50 14.65
N ALA A 195 -40.48 24.15 14.15
CA ALA A 195 -39.33 25.07 14.14
C ALA A 195 -39.65 26.33 13.32
N SER A 196 -39.00 27.45 13.65
CA SER A 196 -39.31 28.72 13.00
C SER A 196 -39.02 28.65 11.49
N ALA A 197 -39.97 29.09 10.67
CA ALA A 197 -39.83 29.09 9.22
C ALA A 197 -38.71 30.05 8.81
N GLY A 198 -37.49 29.53 8.65
CA GLY A 198 -36.30 30.32 8.33
C GLY A 198 -35.00 29.87 9.02
N GLU A 199 -35.06 28.93 9.96
CA GLU A 199 -33.83 28.38 10.56
C GLU A 199 -32.97 27.61 9.54
N PRO A 200 -31.66 27.88 9.46
CA PRO A 200 -30.76 27.15 8.58
C PRO A 200 -30.63 25.70 9.04
N CYS A 201 -30.53 24.77 8.08
CA CYS A 201 -30.29 23.37 8.40
C CYS A 201 -28.94 23.23 9.12
N PRO A 202 -28.91 22.67 10.34
CA PRO A 202 -27.66 22.48 11.10
C PRO A 202 -26.79 21.37 10.51
N VAL A 203 -27.35 20.45 9.71
CA VAL A 203 -26.59 19.38 9.05
C VAL A 203 -25.88 19.94 7.82
N HIS A 204 -24.57 19.70 7.74
CA HIS A 204 -23.71 20.19 6.68
C HIS A 204 -23.11 19.02 5.87
N PRO A 205 -23.76 18.62 4.76
CA PRO A 205 -23.20 17.58 3.92
C PRO A 205 -22.05 18.11 3.06
N ARG A 206 -21.05 17.26 2.81
CA ARG A 206 -19.92 17.51 1.91
C ARG A 206 -19.69 16.31 1.02
N LEU A 207 -19.25 16.54 -0.21
CA LEU A 207 -18.89 15.49 -1.15
C LEU A 207 -17.37 15.41 -1.24
N THR A 208 -16.78 14.32 -0.76
CA THR A 208 -15.35 14.05 -0.85
C THR A 208 -15.07 13.04 -1.95
N ILE A 209 -14.17 13.40 -2.85
CA ILE A 209 -13.73 12.54 -3.94
C ILE A 209 -12.53 11.71 -3.45
N ALA A 210 -12.67 10.39 -3.48
CA ALA A 210 -11.59 9.44 -3.21
C ALA A 210 -11.23 8.69 -4.49
N CYS A 211 -9.97 8.35 -4.71
CA CYS A 211 -9.57 7.62 -5.91
C CYS A 211 -8.26 6.86 -5.72
N THR A 212 -7.90 6.05 -6.70
CA THR A 212 -6.55 5.46 -6.82
C THR A 212 -5.64 6.36 -7.64
N TYR A 213 -4.32 6.16 -7.52
CA TYR A 213 -3.34 6.93 -8.28
C TYR A 213 -3.52 6.85 -9.81
N SER A 214 -4.04 5.73 -10.31
CA SER A 214 -4.33 5.54 -11.75
C SER A 214 -5.34 6.55 -12.32
N ALA A 215 -6.24 7.09 -11.49
CA ALA A 215 -7.22 8.10 -11.90
C ALA A 215 -6.70 9.55 -11.76
N ARG A 216 -5.41 9.74 -11.41
CA ARG A 216 -4.83 11.06 -11.11
C ARG A 216 -5.05 12.07 -12.22
N ALA A 217 -4.77 11.71 -13.47
CA ALA A 217 -4.86 12.64 -14.60
C ALA A 217 -6.28 13.21 -14.77
N ILE A 218 -7.28 12.32 -14.77
CA ILE A 218 -8.69 12.70 -14.92
C ILE A 218 -9.15 13.54 -13.73
N VAL A 219 -8.87 13.12 -12.50
CA VAL A 219 -9.35 13.83 -11.29
C VAL A 219 -8.68 15.18 -11.11
N GLN A 220 -7.38 15.31 -11.40
CA GLN A 220 -6.68 16.61 -11.37
C GLN A 220 -7.23 17.58 -12.42
N ALA A 221 -7.48 17.09 -13.64
CA ALA A 221 -8.09 17.90 -14.70
C ALA A 221 -9.52 18.30 -14.37
N ALA A 222 -10.32 17.39 -13.78
CA ALA A 222 -11.66 17.68 -13.28
C ALA A 222 -11.64 18.76 -12.18
N LYS A 223 -10.76 18.65 -11.18
CA LYS A 223 -10.59 19.68 -10.13
C LYS A 223 -10.31 21.06 -10.72
N LEU A 224 -9.41 21.14 -11.70
CA LEU A 224 -9.05 22.41 -12.35
C LEU A 224 -10.24 23.03 -13.07
N ARG A 225 -11.01 22.23 -13.82
CA ARG A 225 -12.22 22.68 -14.53
C ARG A 225 -13.37 23.01 -13.58
N TRP A 226 -13.46 22.30 -12.46
CA TRP A 226 -14.45 22.57 -11.42
C TRP A 226 -14.26 23.96 -10.82
N GLY A 227 -13.03 24.35 -10.48
CA GLY A 227 -12.72 25.65 -9.88
C GLY A 227 -13.15 26.87 -10.71
N VAL A 228 -13.46 26.66 -11.99
CA VAL A 228 -13.97 27.69 -12.92
C VAL A 228 -15.50 27.82 -12.86
N ALA A 229 -16.22 26.79 -12.39
CA ALA A 229 -17.68 26.73 -12.29
C ALA A 229 -18.14 26.89 -10.82
N LYS A 230 -19.04 27.84 -10.54
CA LYS A 230 -19.50 28.16 -9.17
C LYS A 230 -20.76 27.42 -8.71
N ASP A 231 -21.10 26.30 -9.34
CA ASP A 231 -22.47 25.78 -9.27
C ASP A 231 -22.56 24.38 -8.65
N CYS A 232 -22.42 24.29 -7.33
CA CYS A 232 -23.17 23.32 -6.53
C CYS A 232 -23.29 23.78 -5.08
N GLY A 233 -24.48 23.66 -4.48
CA GLY A 233 -24.73 24.02 -3.08
C GLY A 233 -24.06 23.11 -2.04
N THR A 234 -23.41 22.02 -2.48
CA THR A 234 -22.66 21.08 -1.63
C THR A 234 -21.16 21.33 -1.81
N PRO A 235 -20.38 21.59 -0.75
CA PRO A 235 -18.93 21.71 -0.85
C PRO A 235 -18.28 20.41 -1.34
N ILE A 236 -17.29 20.52 -2.24
CA ILE A 236 -16.57 19.37 -2.80
C ILE A 236 -15.11 19.38 -2.34
N ASP A 237 -14.68 18.27 -1.75
CA ASP A 237 -13.30 18.03 -1.35
C ASP A 237 -12.60 17.15 -2.39
N TRP A 238 -11.67 17.76 -3.12
CA TRP A 238 -10.87 17.07 -4.12
C TRP A 238 -9.60 16.47 -3.49
N PRO A 239 -9.18 15.27 -3.92
CA PRO A 239 -8.05 14.58 -3.34
C PRO A 239 -6.72 15.30 -3.62
N ILE A 240 -5.72 14.95 -2.81
CA ILE A 240 -4.34 15.39 -2.95
C ILE A 240 -3.49 14.16 -3.28
N PHE A 241 -2.78 14.20 -4.40
CA PHE A 241 -1.93 13.10 -4.83
C PHE A 241 -0.53 13.25 -4.27
N GLU A 242 0.02 12.17 -3.74
CA GLU A 242 1.40 12.14 -3.30
C GLU A 242 2.35 12.22 -4.51
N ASN A 243 3.29 13.16 -4.43
CA ASN A 243 4.29 13.33 -5.47
C ASN A 243 5.47 12.41 -5.18
N HIS A 244 5.50 11.23 -5.80
CA HIS A 244 6.65 10.32 -5.75
C HIS A 244 7.72 10.64 -6.81
N ILE A 245 7.66 11.81 -7.45
CA ILE A 245 8.73 12.25 -8.34
C ILE A 245 9.96 12.50 -7.47
N GLY A 246 10.95 11.63 -7.60
CA GLY A 246 12.15 11.62 -6.78
C GLY A 246 12.70 13.02 -6.54
N SER A 247 12.73 13.44 -5.27
CA SER A 247 13.69 14.44 -4.84
C SER A 247 15.06 13.80 -5.04
N ALA A 248 15.68 14.09 -6.18
CA ALA A 248 17.12 14.06 -6.27
C ALA A 248 17.64 15.04 -5.20
N ALA A 249 18.37 14.50 -4.23
CA ALA A 249 19.05 15.20 -3.14
C ALA A 249 18.16 15.89 -2.08
N ALA A 250 17.71 15.11 -1.10
CA ALA A 250 17.94 15.52 0.29
C ALA A 250 19.21 14.79 0.75
N GLU A 251 20.26 15.54 1.10
CA GLU A 251 21.45 14.98 1.72
C GLU A 251 21.09 14.08 2.91
N PRO A 252 21.86 13.00 3.17
CA PRO A 252 21.65 12.19 4.36
C PRO A 252 21.73 13.09 5.59
N THR A 253 20.66 13.11 6.38
CA THR A 253 20.56 13.88 7.61
C THR A 253 21.75 13.57 8.51
N PRO A 254 22.52 14.57 8.98
CA PRO A 254 23.64 14.32 9.87
C PRO A 254 23.11 13.77 11.20
N LEU A 255 23.62 12.61 11.60
CA LEU A 255 23.52 12.13 12.97
C LEU A 255 24.17 13.18 13.90
N HIS A 256 23.35 13.68 14.83
CA HIS A 256 23.70 14.47 16.01
C HIS A 256 24.20 15.92 15.81
N GLY A 257 23.31 16.87 16.14
CA GLY A 257 23.66 18.10 16.85
C GLY A 257 24.16 19.29 16.03
N ALA A 258 23.28 19.99 15.31
CA ALA A 258 23.47 21.39 14.93
C ALA A 258 22.12 22.10 14.69
N LYS A 259 22.02 23.38 15.08
CA LYS A 259 20.81 24.20 15.01
C LYS A 259 20.56 24.76 13.60
N ALA A 260 19.27 24.99 13.32
CA ALA A 260 18.64 25.33 12.05
C ALA A 260 19.11 26.62 11.35
N GLY A 261 18.98 26.60 10.02
CA GLY A 261 18.88 27.78 9.14
C GLY A 261 18.04 27.40 7.91
N ASP A 262 17.03 28.21 7.62
CA ASP A 262 15.85 27.96 6.77
C ASP A 262 16.12 27.61 5.29
N VAL A 263 15.47 26.55 4.77
CA VAL A 263 14.86 26.47 3.41
C VAL A 263 13.74 25.39 3.37
N VAL A 264 12.49 25.85 3.18
CA VAL A 264 11.26 25.22 2.63
C VAL A 264 10.90 23.77 3.03
N HIS A 265 10.19 23.66 4.15
CA HIS A 265 9.24 22.58 4.43
C HIS A 265 7.90 22.84 3.74
N ALA A 266 7.37 21.89 2.97
CA ALA A 266 5.97 21.92 2.51
C ALA A 266 5.36 20.52 2.31
N VAL A 267 5.40 19.68 3.35
CA VAL A 267 4.25 18.91 3.86
C VAL A 267 4.53 18.79 5.36
N THR A 268 3.96 19.69 6.14
CA THR A 268 4.12 19.74 7.59
C THR A 268 3.44 18.53 8.22
N ALA A 269 4.14 17.87 9.13
CA ALA A 269 3.71 16.73 9.96
C ALA A 269 2.46 16.96 10.83
N SER A 270 1.77 18.10 10.67
CA SER A 270 0.50 18.44 11.32
C SER A 270 -0.74 18.08 10.48
N SER A 271 -0.62 17.70 9.20
CA SER A 271 -1.79 17.41 8.33
C SER A 271 -2.14 15.93 8.22
N ASP A 272 -1.24 15.01 8.59
CA ASP A 272 -1.48 13.56 8.47
C ASP A 272 -2.57 13.04 9.41
N ASP A 273 -2.86 13.76 10.49
CA ASP A 273 -3.96 13.41 11.38
C ASP A 273 -5.32 13.87 10.86
N GLU A 274 -5.42 14.71 9.83
CA GLU A 274 -6.70 15.23 9.33
C GLU A 274 -7.12 14.61 7.99
N CYS A 275 -6.34 13.67 7.45
CA CYS A 275 -6.62 13.03 6.16
C CYS A 275 -6.55 11.52 6.25
N TRP A 276 -7.34 10.85 5.42
CA TRP A 276 -7.13 9.46 5.06
C TRP A 276 -6.07 9.37 3.97
N PHE A 277 -5.30 8.28 3.96
CA PHE A 277 -4.34 7.96 2.91
C PHE A 277 -4.68 6.61 2.29
N VAL A 278 -5.01 6.63 1.00
CA VAL A 278 -5.37 5.44 0.22
C VAL A 278 -4.66 5.49 -1.14
N ASN A 279 -3.73 4.57 -1.39
CA ASN A 279 -3.05 4.31 -2.64
C ASN A 279 -2.39 5.56 -3.25
N GLY A 280 -1.56 6.24 -2.44
CA GLY A 280 -0.87 7.46 -2.87
C GLY A 280 -1.79 8.69 -2.94
N VAL A 281 -3.01 8.58 -2.42
CA VAL A 281 -4.03 9.64 -2.46
C VAL A 281 -4.50 9.99 -1.07
N TYR A 282 -4.41 11.27 -0.72
CA TYR A 282 -4.95 11.83 0.50
C TYR A 282 -6.32 12.44 0.25
N PHE A 283 -7.26 12.23 1.18
CA PHE A 283 -8.53 12.94 1.22
C PHE A 283 -8.90 13.29 2.67
N PRO A 284 -9.64 14.40 2.91
CA PRO A 284 -9.95 14.85 4.26
C PRO A 284 -10.71 13.79 5.08
N ARG A 285 -10.39 13.70 6.37
CA ARG A 285 -11.16 12.95 7.37
C ARG A 285 -12.09 13.92 8.09
N VAL A 286 -13.27 13.45 8.48
CA VAL A 286 -14.15 14.23 9.37
C VAL A 286 -13.45 14.37 10.72
N SER A 287 -13.05 15.59 11.08
CA SER A 287 -12.42 15.88 12.37
C SER A 287 -13.48 15.79 13.47
N SER A 288 -13.26 14.95 14.48
CA SER A 288 -13.81 15.24 15.81
C SER A 288 -12.94 16.36 16.37
N SER A 289 -13.44 17.58 16.43
CA SER A 289 -12.71 18.69 17.05
C SER A 289 -12.33 18.30 18.47
N SER A 290 -11.05 18.02 18.69
CA SER A 290 -10.49 17.75 20.02
C SER A 290 -10.61 18.98 20.95
N SER A 291 -10.98 20.14 20.40
CA SER A 291 -11.11 21.41 21.10
C SER A 291 -12.56 21.91 21.28
N SER A 292 -13.58 21.25 20.73
CA SER A 292 -14.99 21.61 21.01
C SER A 292 -15.79 20.40 21.45
N LEU A 293 -16.44 20.50 22.60
CA LEU A 293 -17.33 19.46 23.15
C LEU A 293 -18.61 19.20 22.32
N GLU A 294 -18.80 19.90 21.20
CA GLU A 294 -19.97 19.73 20.35
C GLU A 294 -19.68 18.74 19.21
N PRO A 295 -20.57 17.75 18.97
CA PRO A 295 -20.43 16.79 17.90
C PRO A 295 -20.52 17.50 16.54
N SER A 296 -19.74 17.03 15.56
CA SER A 296 -19.82 17.60 14.21
C SER A 296 -21.20 17.31 13.61
N HIS A 297 -21.84 18.36 13.10
CA HIS A 297 -23.04 18.23 12.27
C HIS A 297 -22.68 17.99 10.79
N GLU A 298 -21.46 17.55 10.53
CA GLU A 298 -20.90 17.32 9.20
C GLU A 298 -21.20 15.89 8.73
N VAL A 299 -21.65 15.76 7.48
CA VAL A 299 -21.90 14.46 6.85
C VAL A 299 -21.06 14.35 5.59
N GLN A 300 -20.03 13.51 5.63
CA GLN A 300 -19.14 13.29 4.50
C GLN A 300 -19.67 12.17 3.59
N TYR A 301 -20.13 12.54 2.39
CA TYR A 301 -20.41 11.64 1.29
C TYR A 301 -19.11 11.36 0.52
N LEU A 302 -18.89 10.12 0.10
CA LEU A 302 -17.67 9.65 -0.56
C LEU A 302 -18.00 9.14 -1.97
N LEU A 303 -17.40 9.76 -2.99
CA LEU A 303 -17.40 9.24 -4.35
C LEU A 303 -16.03 8.62 -4.64
N PHE A 304 -15.97 7.30 -4.73
CA PHE A 304 -14.76 6.57 -5.11
C PHE A 304 -14.64 6.48 -6.64
N ILE A 305 -13.49 6.86 -7.20
CA ILE A 305 -13.17 6.72 -8.63
C ILE A 305 -11.97 5.77 -8.77
N GLY A 306 -12.16 4.62 -9.39
CA GLY A 306 -11.11 3.61 -9.53
C GLY A 306 -11.55 2.39 -10.30
N ALA A 307 -10.61 1.55 -10.72
CA ALA A 307 -10.91 0.35 -11.50
C ALA A 307 -11.74 -0.67 -10.70
N VAL A 308 -12.55 -1.46 -11.41
CA VAL A 308 -13.28 -2.59 -10.82
C VAL A 308 -12.30 -3.56 -10.15
N GLY A 309 -12.63 -4.00 -8.95
CA GLY A 309 -11.83 -4.90 -8.14
C GLY A 309 -10.79 -4.20 -7.28
N SER A 310 -10.73 -2.85 -7.30
CA SER A 310 -9.76 -2.11 -6.52
C SER A 310 -9.99 -2.31 -5.01
N SER A 311 -8.97 -2.84 -4.34
CA SER A 311 -8.98 -3.00 -2.88
C SER A 311 -9.02 -1.66 -2.12
N ALA A 312 -8.68 -0.55 -2.79
CA ALA A 312 -8.81 0.81 -2.26
C ALA A 312 -10.23 1.13 -1.78
N LEU A 313 -11.25 0.58 -2.44
CA LEU A 313 -12.65 0.80 -2.08
C LEU A 313 -13.00 0.28 -0.67
N ILE A 314 -12.38 -0.82 -0.22
CA ILE A 314 -12.58 -1.34 1.14
C ILE A 314 -12.06 -0.34 2.18
N HIS A 315 -10.97 0.37 1.89
CA HIS A 315 -10.41 1.39 2.77
C HIS A 315 -11.29 2.66 2.82
N VAL A 316 -11.90 3.05 1.69
CA VAL A 316 -12.88 4.14 1.65
C VAL A 316 -14.13 3.79 2.45
N LEU A 317 -14.62 2.56 2.35
CA LEU A 317 -15.74 2.09 3.18
C LEU A 317 -15.38 2.04 4.67
N ALA A 318 -14.13 1.72 5.02
CA ALA A 318 -13.67 1.77 6.40
C ALA A 318 -13.63 3.21 6.94
N ALA A 319 -13.25 4.19 6.11
CA ALA A 319 -13.35 5.61 6.45
C ALA A 319 -14.81 6.04 6.71
N GLU A 320 -15.78 5.52 5.96
CA GLU A 320 -17.21 5.76 6.23
C GLU A 320 -17.65 5.19 7.59
N GLN A 321 -17.15 4.02 7.99
CA GLN A 321 -17.47 3.44 9.30
C GLN A 321 -16.94 4.29 10.45
N TYR A 322 -15.76 4.90 10.29
CA TYR A 322 -15.26 5.92 11.21
C TYR A 322 -16.22 7.12 11.24
N ASN A 323 -16.62 7.66 10.09
CA ASN A 323 -17.54 8.81 10.04
C ASN A 323 -18.85 8.52 10.79
N ARG A 324 -19.45 7.34 10.60
CA ARG A 324 -20.67 6.92 11.32
C ARG A 324 -20.52 6.89 12.84
N PHE A 325 -19.33 6.52 13.32
CA PHE A 325 -19.03 6.56 14.75
C PHE A 325 -19.09 7.99 15.29
N HIS A 326 -18.61 8.97 14.52
CA HIS A 326 -18.55 10.39 14.92
C HIS A 326 -19.77 11.23 14.56
N CYS A 327 -20.75 10.70 13.80
CA CYS A 327 -21.97 11.43 13.47
C CYS A 327 -22.75 11.86 14.73
N SER A 328 -23.21 13.11 14.78
CA SER A 328 -24.22 13.54 15.75
C SER A 328 -25.54 12.76 15.57
N ASP A 329 -26.40 12.72 16.59
CA ASP A 329 -27.72 12.07 16.49
C ASP A 329 -28.57 12.68 15.36
N LEU A 330 -28.42 13.99 15.13
CA LEU A 330 -29.08 14.67 14.04
C LEU A 330 -28.57 14.24 12.65
N CYS A 331 -27.27 14.01 12.53
CA CYS A 331 -26.68 13.45 11.32
C CYS A 331 -27.16 12.01 11.09
N ARG A 332 -27.24 11.20 12.14
CA ARG A 332 -27.76 9.82 12.05
C ARG A 332 -29.20 9.81 11.58
N GLU A 333 -30.05 10.67 12.14
CA GLU A 333 -31.44 10.82 11.71
C GLU A 333 -31.55 11.23 10.23
N PHE A 334 -30.73 12.18 9.78
CA PHE A 334 -30.68 12.57 8.36
C PHE A 334 -30.26 11.41 7.44
N LEU A 335 -29.27 10.61 7.85
CA LEU A 335 -28.79 9.47 7.09
C LEU A 335 -29.78 8.30 7.06
N GLU A 336 -30.51 8.08 8.15
CA GLU A 336 -31.53 7.03 8.26
C GLU A 336 -32.86 7.41 7.62
N TRP A 337 -33.05 8.68 7.26
CA TRP A 337 -34.24 9.16 6.57
C TRP A 337 -34.30 8.56 5.16
N ASP A 338 -35.22 7.61 4.97
CA ASP A 338 -35.48 6.87 3.73
C ASP A 338 -35.98 7.74 2.58
N GLY A 339 -36.53 8.91 2.90
CA GLY A 339 -37.30 9.69 1.95
C GLY A 339 -38.61 8.99 1.60
N SER A 340 -39.66 9.76 1.30
CA SER A 340 -40.79 9.15 0.58
C SER A 340 -40.32 8.74 -0.82
N ALA A 341 -40.97 7.77 -1.45
CA ALA A 341 -40.63 7.16 -2.76
C ALA A 341 -40.31 8.11 -3.95
N GLU A 342 -40.42 9.42 -3.77
CA GLU A 342 -40.16 10.48 -4.74
C GLU A 342 -38.74 11.08 -4.66
N VAL A 343 -37.97 10.81 -3.59
CA VAL A 343 -36.60 11.33 -3.44
C VAL A 343 -35.60 10.21 -3.72
N CYS A 344 -34.70 10.41 -4.69
CA CYS A 344 -33.61 9.49 -4.98
C CYS A 344 -32.83 9.19 -3.68
N ASP A 345 -32.78 7.94 -3.25
CA ASP A 345 -31.87 7.54 -2.19
C ASP A 345 -30.44 7.80 -2.67
N VAL A 346 -29.69 8.58 -1.89
CA VAL A 346 -28.31 8.93 -2.17
C VAL A 346 -27.43 8.22 -1.14
N PRO A 347 -26.71 7.15 -1.52
CA PRO A 347 -25.81 6.44 -0.62
C PRO A 347 -24.66 7.33 -0.16
N VAL A 348 -24.19 7.11 1.06
CA VAL A 348 -23.02 7.82 1.61
C VAL A 348 -21.76 7.47 0.83
N VAL A 349 -21.64 6.24 0.31
CA VAL A 349 -20.50 5.80 -0.50
C VAL A 349 -21.00 5.32 -1.85
N CYS A 350 -20.48 5.90 -2.92
CA CYS A 350 -20.75 5.51 -4.31
C CYS A 350 -19.43 5.23 -5.02
N ALA A 351 -19.46 4.35 -6.02
CA ALA A 351 -18.30 4.00 -6.84
C ALA A 351 -18.56 4.36 -8.30
N LEU A 352 -17.66 5.15 -8.89
CA LEU A 352 -17.56 5.41 -10.31
C LEU A 352 -16.39 4.57 -10.85
N ASP A 353 -16.69 3.36 -11.28
CA ASP A 353 -15.69 2.44 -11.80
C ASP A 353 -15.56 2.50 -13.34
N ASN A 354 -14.57 1.79 -13.88
CA ASN A 354 -14.30 1.81 -15.32
C ASN A 354 -15.41 1.20 -16.17
N THR A 355 -16.40 0.51 -15.58
CA THR A 355 -17.54 -0.08 -16.31
C THR A 355 -18.76 0.84 -16.38
N PHE A 356 -18.63 2.07 -15.87
CA PHE A 356 -19.70 3.05 -15.90
C PHE A 356 -20.26 3.27 -17.31
N GLY A 357 -21.58 3.14 -17.44
CA GLY A 357 -22.29 3.34 -18.70
C GLY A 357 -22.02 2.28 -19.79
N CYS A 358 -21.45 1.13 -19.46
CA CYS A 358 -21.29 -0.02 -20.37
C CYS A 358 -22.59 -0.83 -20.60
N ALA A 359 -23.76 -0.22 -20.38
CA ALA A 359 -25.05 -0.86 -20.56
C ALA A 359 -25.49 -0.82 -22.04
N LYS A 360 -26.32 -1.78 -22.48
CA LYS A 360 -26.78 -1.84 -23.88
C LYS A 360 -27.66 -0.63 -24.24
N GLU A 361 -28.40 -0.14 -23.25
CA GLU A 361 -29.31 0.99 -23.37
C GLU A 361 -28.57 2.31 -23.68
N THR A 362 -27.29 2.39 -23.31
CA THR A 362 -26.46 3.59 -23.49
C THR A 362 -25.48 3.47 -24.66
N GLU A 363 -25.46 2.35 -25.38
CA GLU A 363 -24.50 2.05 -26.44
C GLU A 363 -24.53 3.08 -27.59
N GLU A 364 -25.72 3.53 -28.00
CA GLU A 364 -25.86 4.57 -29.04
C GLU A 364 -25.31 5.93 -28.58
N LEU A 365 -25.52 6.29 -27.32
CA LEU A 365 -25.03 7.54 -26.74
C LEU A 365 -23.50 7.51 -26.60
N VAL A 366 -22.95 6.38 -26.16
CA VAL A 366 -21.50 6.13 -26.12
C VAL A 366 -20.91 6.21 -27.53
N HIS A 367 -21.57 5.62 -28.53
CA HIS A 367 -21.15 5.72 -29.93
C HIS A 367 -21.09 7.17 -30.42
N ASN A 368 -22.05 8.01 -30.03
CA ASN A 368 -22.02 9.43 -30.37
C ASN A 368 -20.84 10.16 -29.73
N VAL A 369 -20.52 9.88 -28.46
CA VAL A 369 -19.32 10.43 -27.79
C VAL A 369 -18.05 10.00 -28.51
N VAL A 370 -17.91 8.71 -28.81
CA VAL A 370 -16.79 8.14 -29.58
C VAL A 370 -16.66 8.79 -30.96
N LYS A 371 -17.78 9.04 -31.63
CA LYS A 371 -17.79 9.74 -32.93
C LYS A 371 -17.29 11.18 -32.80
N CYS A 372 -17.67 11.90 -31.75
CA CYS A 372 -17.14 13.23 -31.45
C CYS A 372 -15.63 13.21 -31.20
N LEU A 373 -15.14 12.18 -30.49
CA LEU A 373 -13.70 11.98 -30.26
C LEU A 373 -12.91 11.79 -31.57
N ALA A 374 -13.47 11.03 -32.52
CA ALA A 374 -12.84 10.76 -33.81
C ALA A 374 -12.84 11.98 -34.76
N ALA A 375 -13.75 12.93 -34.57
CA ALA A 375 -13.92 14.11 -35.42
C ALA A 375 -13.09 15.34 -34.98
N SER A 376 -12.22 15.20 -33.98
CA SER A 376 -11.62 16.31 -33.23
C SER A 376 -10.56 17.11 -34.03
N ASP A 377 -11.05 18.01 -34.89
CA ASP A 377 -10.30 19.02 -35.64
C ASP A 377 -10.93 20.44 -35.48
N ALA A 378 -11.40 20.86 -34.28
CA ALA A 378 -11.75 22.27 -33.98
C ALA A 378 -12.15 22.54 -32.51
N SER A 379 -12.10 23.81 -32.06
CA SER A 379 -12.61 24.26 -30.75
C SER A 379 -14.13 24.08 -30.55
N CYS A 380 -14.90 23.92 -31.63
CA CYS A 380 -16.33 23.60 -31.59
C CYS A 380 -16.61 22.18 -31.07
N ALA A 381 -15.64 21.26 -31.19
CA ALA A 381 -15.78 19.88 -30.76
C ALA A 381 -15.93 19.72 -29.24
N SER A 382 -15.40 20.66 -28.44
CA SER A 382 -15.44 20.57 -26.97
C SER A 382 -16.84 20.80 -26.39
N LEU A 383 -17.64 21.69 -26.98
CA LEU A 383 -19.02 21.94 -26.57
C LEU A 383 -19.95 20.78 -26.94
N GLU A 384 -19.84 20.28 -28.18
CA GLU A 384 -20.61 19.13 -28.65
C GLU A 384 -20.24 17.85 -27.86
N LEU A 385 -18.97 17.66 -27.53
CA LEU A 385 -18.52 16.56 -26.67
C LEU A 385 -19.12 16.67 -25.25
N ALA A 386 -19.12 17.86 -24.65
CA ALA A 386 -19.70 18.06 -23.34
C ALA A 386 -21.22 17.78 -23.32
N GLU A 387 -21.94 18.19 -24.37
CA GLU A 387 -23.38 17.94 -24.49
C GLU A 387 -23.70 16.46 -24.70
N THR A 388 -22.96 15.76 -25.57
CA THR A 388 -23.13 14.31 -25.78
C THR A 388 -22.80 13.50 -24.53
N VAL A 389 -21.73 13.84 -23.82
CA VAL A 389 -21.41 13.23 -22.51
C VAL A 389 -22.52 13.51 -21.50
N HIS A 390 -23.05 14.74 -21.45
CA HIS A 390 -24.17 15.09 -20.57
C HIS A 390 -25.41 14.22 -20.85
N GLN A 391 -25.77 14.00 -22.13
CA GLN A 391 -26.87 13.13 -22.51
C GLN A 391 -26.63 11.67 -22.11
N TRP A 392 -25.42 11.16 -22.33
CA TRP A 392 -25.03 9.81 -21.93
C TRP A 392 -25.11 9.59 -20.41
N VAL A 393 -24.51 10.47 -19.62
CA VAL A 393 -24.55 10.38 -18.15
C VAL A 393 -25.98 10.58 -17.64
N SER A 394 -26.78 11.44 -18.28
CA SER A 394 -28.21 11.59 -17.97
C SER A 394 -28.98 10.29 -18.14
N ALA A 395 -28.81 9.61 -19.27
CA ALA A 395 -29.46 8.34 -19.55
C ALA A 395 -28.99 7.24 -18.60
N THR A 396 -27.68 7.18 -18.31
CA THR A 396 -27.11 6.20 -17.36
C THR A 396 -27.67 6.39 -15.94
N CYS A 397 -27.96 7.62 -15.55
CA CYS A 397 -28.51 7.97 -14.24
C CYS A 397 -30.04 8.16 -14.26
N ALA A 398 -30.76 7.70 -15.28
CA ALA A 398 -32.20 7.93 -15.42
C ALA A 398 -33.02 7.32 -14.26
N ASP A 399 -32.59 6.16 -13.75
CA ASP A 399 -33.18 5.50 -12.58
C ASP A 399 -32.63 6.01 -11.24
N GLY A 400 -31.83 7.08 -11.26
CA GLY A 400 -31.21 7.70 -10.10
C GLY A 400 -29.71 7.43 -9.92
N VAL A 401 -29.04 8.29 -9.15
CA VAL A 401 -27.59 8.22 -8.91
C VAL A 401 -27.18 6.93 -8.19
N ALA A 402 -28.00 6.45 -7.25
CA ALA A 402 -27.78 5.17 -6.58
C ALA A 402 -27.72 3.99 -7.56
N ALA A 403 -28.68 3.91 -8.48
CA ALA A 403 -28.75 2.82 -9.44
C ALA A 403 -27.51 2.77 -10.34
N ALA A 404 -26.97 3.94 -10.70
CA ALA A 404 -25.81 4.05 -11.56
C ALA A 404 -24.47 3.82 -10.84
N LEU A 405 -24.34 4.20 -9.56
CA LEU A 405 -23.05 4.24 -8.85
C LEU A 405 -22.90 3.22 -7.70
N VAL A 406 -23.97 2.50 -7.33
CA VAL A 406 -23.86 1.35 -6.41
C VAL A 406 -23.53 0.11 -7.23
N THR A 407 -22.25 -0.01 -7.60
CA THR A 407 -21.80 -1.07 -8.49
C THR A 407 -21.71 -2.42 -7.77
N ARG A 408 -21.60 -3.51 -8.55
CA ARG A 408 -21.40 -4.86 -7.99
C ARG A 408 -20.14 -4.95 -7.14
N ASP A 409 -19.13 -4.17 -7.48
CA ASP A 409 -17.87 -4.15 -6.74
C ASP A 409 -18.02 -3.45 -5.39
N CYS A 410 -18.76 -2.32 -5.35
CA CYS A 410 -19.13 -1.67 -4.09
C CYS A 410 -19.85 -2.64 -3.13
N MET A 411 -20.80 -3.43 -3.65
CA MET A 411 -21.48 -4.46 -2.84
C MET A 411 -20.52 -5.54 -2.31
N ARG A 412 -19.56 -6.00 -3.13
CA ARG A 412 -18.55 -6.98 -2.70
C ARG A 412 -17.62 -6.41 -1.63
N ALA A 413 -17.14 -5.19 -1.82
CA ALA A 413 -16.29 -4.48 -0.86
C ALA A 413 -17.02 -4.28 0.48
N GLN A 414 -18.30 -3.88 0.45
CA GLN A 414 -19.14 -3.74 1.64
C GLN A 414 -19.34 -5.08 2.36
N GLN A 415 -19.58 -6.18 1.64
CA GLN A 415 -19.67 -7.51 2.23
C GLN A 415 -18.35 -7.93 2.89
N ALA A 416 -17.21 -7.65 2.26
CA ALA A 416 -15.88 -7.93 2.81
C ALA A 416 -15.65 -7.15 4.11
N LEU A 417 -15.97 -5.85 4.12
CA LEU A 417 -15.85 -5.00 5.30
C LEU A 417 -16.78 -5.47 6.43
N GLN A 418 -18.04 -5.75 6.14
CA GLN A 418 -18.99 -6.26 7.14
C GLN A 418 -18.55 -7.59 7.75
N ARG A 419 -17.97 -8.49 6.94
CA ARG A 419 -17.37 -9.72 7.45
C ARG A 419 -16.21 -9.41 8.40
N ARG A 420 -15.32 -8.48 8.02
CA ARG A 420 -14.20 -8.06 8.88
C ARG A 420 -14.70 -7.45 10.19
N MET A 421 -15.73 -6.61 10.16
CA MET A 421 -16.31 -6.00 11.36
C MET A 421 -16.91 -7.05 12.31
N ARG A 422 -17.63 -8.03 11.78
CA ARG A 422 -18.13 -9.16 12.60
C ARG A 422 -16.99 -10.01 13.18
N GLN A 423 -15.93 -10.22 12.41
CA GLN A 423 -14.77 -11.00 12.84
C GLN A 423 -13.93 -10.28 13.90
N ARG A 424 -13.97 -8.95 13.92
CA ARG A 424 -13.13 -8.11 14.80
C ARG A 424 -13.33 -8.44 16.28
N ALA A 425 -14.56 -8.61 16.75
CA ALA A 425 -14.83 -8.96 18.15
C ALA A 425 -14.18 -10.30 18.53
N PHE A 426 -14.31 -11.32 17.67
CA PHE A 426 -13.64 -12.60 17.85
C PHE A 426 -12.11 -12.46 17.85
N ASN A 427 -11.56 -11.63 16.95
CA ASN A 427 -10.11 -11.40 16.87
C ASN A 427 -9.57 -10.74 18.15
N ILE A 428 -10.29 -9.76 18.68
CA ILE A 428 -9.95 -9.07 19.93
C ILE A 428 -9.94 -10.06 21.10
N GLU A 429 -10.98 -10.89 21.24
CA GLU A 429 -11.04 -11.93 22.27
C GLU A 429 -9.95 -12.99 22.09
N SER A 430 -9.64 -13.35 20.84
CA SER A 430 -8.55 -14.28 20.53
C SER A 430 -7.21 -13.72 21.03
N VAL A 431 -6.93 -12.43 20.83
CA VAL A 431 -5.72 -11.77 21.34
C VAL A 431 -5.70 -11.73 22.87
N ARG A 432 -6.84 -11.41 23.50
CA ARG A 432 -6.98 -11.40 24.97
C ARG A 432 -6.67 -12.78 25.57
N ALA A 433 -7.21 -13.84 24.98
CA ALA A 433 -7.01 -15.23 25.42
C ALA A 433 -5.61 -15.79 25.08
N SER A 434 -4.91 -15.20 24.11
CA SER A 434 -3.62 -15.72 23.61
C SER A 434 -2.50 -15.63 24.65
N SER A 435 -1.72 -16.70 24.79
CA SER A 435 -0.49 -16.75 25.58
C SER A 435 0.76 -16.40 24.76
N ALA A 436 0.70 -16.68 23.45
CA ALA A 436 1.77 -16.48 22.50
C ALA A 436 1.21 -15.90 21.19
N ILE A 437 1.80 -14.80 20.72
CA ILE A 437 1.40 -14.10 19.50
C ILE A 437 2.58 -14.08 18.53
N GLY A 438 2.34 -14.50 17.28
CA GLY A 438 3.30 -14.38 16.19
C GLY A 438 3.13 -13.06 15.44
N ILE A 439 4.17 -12.23 15.35
CA ILE A 439 4.20 -11.04 14.51
C ILE A 439 4.72 -11.45 13.13
N LEU A 440 3.83 -11.47 12.14
CA LEU A 440 4.15 -11.78 10.76
C LEU A 440 4.58 -10.52 10.03
N VAL A 441 5.86 -10.41 9.72
CA VAL A 441 6.39 -9.31 8.90
C VAL A 441 6.41 -9.78 7.45
N ALA A 442 5.41 -9.34 6.68
CA ALA A 442 5.15 -9.75 5.31
C ALA A 442 5.55 -8.71 4.25
N SER A 443 6.06 -7.55 4.66
CA SER A 443 6.49 -6.49 3.75
C SER A 443 7.65 -5.70 4.35
N LEU A 444 8.85 -5.84 3.78
CA LEU A 444 10.09 -5.20 4.27
C LEU A 444 10.43 -3.89 3.55
N ALA A 445 9.75 -3.61 2.44
CA ALA A 445 9.97 -2.42 1.62
C ALA A 445 9.16 -1.19 2.10
N ILE A 446 8.29 -1.35 3.09
CA ILE A 446 7.32 -0.31 3.47
C ILE A 446 7.83 0.48 4.66
N GLU A 447 7.92 1.80 4.54
CA GLU A 447 8.26 2.69 5.65
C GLU A 447 7.43 2.40 6.92
N GLY A 448 8.08 2.36 8.08
CA GLY A 448 7.41 2.15 9.36
C GLY A 448 7.21 0.68 9.76
N TYR A 449 7.48 -0.31 8.89
CA TYR A 449 7.26 -1.72 9.21
C TYR A 449 8.07 -2.16 10.44
N TYR A 450 9.32 -1.70 10.55
CA TYR A 450 10.24 -2.08 11.62
C TYR A 450 9.75 -1.50 12.95
N GLU A 451 9.37 -0.22 12.95
CA GLU A 451 8.86 0.48 14.11
C GLU A 451 7.55 -0.12 14.59
N VAL A 452 6.60 -0.42 13.69
CA VAL A 452 5.35 -1.10 14.05
C VAL A 452 5.64 -2.47 14.66
N THR A 453 6.53 -3.25 14.06
CA THR A 453 6.95 -4.56 14.58
C THR A 453 7.55 -4.44 15.98
N GLN A 454 8.43 -3.46 16.19
CA GLN A 454 9.06 -3.19 17.49
C GLN A 454 8.04 -2.76 18.54
N GLN A 455 7.16 -1.80 18.22
CA GLN A 455 6.13 -1.34 19.15
C GLN A 455 5.14 -2.45 19.51
N LEU A 456 4.73 -3.27 18.53
CA LEU A 456 3.89 -4.45 18.78
C LEU A 456 4.58 -5.44 19.71
N HIS A 457 5.84 -5.75 19.46
CA HIS A 457 6.58 -6.67 20.31
C HIS A 457 6.70 -6.17 21.75
N GLN A 458 7.08 -4.89 21.91
CA GLN A 458 7.18 -4.24 23.22
C GLN A 458 5.85 -4.25 23.94
N LEU A 459 4.76 -3.88 23.27
CA LEU A 459 3.42 -3.87 23.85
C LEU A 459 2.99 -5.28 24.29
N ILE A 460 3.08 -6.28 23.41
CA ILE A 460 2.69 -7.67 23.71
C ILE A 460 3.46 -8.21 24.93
N ARG A 461 4.78 -7.94 25.00
CA ARG A 461 5.63 -8.34 26.12
C ARG A 461 5.29 -7.61 27.43
N ALA A 462 4.98 -6.31 27.36
CA ALA A 462 4.58 -5.51 28.53
C ALA A 462 3.24 -5.97 29.15
N TYR A 463 2.42 -6.68 28.38
CA TYR A 463 1.22 -7.37 28.85
C TYR A 463 1.45 -8.85 29.24
N GLY A 464 2.71 -9.27 29.36
CA GLY A 464 3.09 -10.61 29.85
C GLY A 464 2.90 -11.74 28.85
N LYS A 465 2.61 -11.45 27.58
CA LYS A 465 2.41 -12.46 26.53
C LYS A 465 3.75 -12.75 25.80
N ARG A 466 3.90 -13.97 25.27
CA ARG A 466 5.05 -14.31 24.43
C ARG A 466 4.87 -13.69 23.04
N SER A 467 5.92 -13.10 22.49
CA SER A 467 5.92 -12.51 21.15
C SER A 467 7.08 -13.08 20.33
N TYR A 468 6.77 -13.53 19.11
CA TYR A 468 7.74 -14.07 18.15
C TYR A 468 7.65 -13.27 16.85
N VAL A 469 8.77 -12.76 16.34
CA VAL A 469 8.81 -12.07 15.04
C VAL A 469 9.16 -13.10 13.96
N ILE A 470 8.31 -13.19 12.93
CA ILE A 470 8.46 -14.15 11.84
C ILE A 470 8.45 -13.36 10.53
N TYR A 471 9.57 -13.45 9.81
CA TYR A 471 9.71 -12.84 8.49
C TYR A 471 9.17 -13.79 7.43
N VAL A 472 8.19 -13.33 6.67
CA VAL A 472 7.55 -14.10 5.60
C VAL A 472 7.49 -13.18 4.38
N GLY A 473 7.62 -13.72 3.16
CA GLY A 473 7.24 -12.97 1.97
C GLY A 473 5.72 -12.92 1.85
N HIS A 474 5.18 -13.56 0.81
CA HIS A 474 3.75 -13.81 0.71
C HIS A 474 3.21 -14.76 1.79
N LEU A 475 2.14 -14.33 2.46
CA LEU A 475 1.37 -15.18 3.38
C LEU A 475 0.68 -16.29 2.62
N ASN A 476 0.84 -17.53 3.10
CA ASN A 476 0.08 -18.67 2.64
C ASN A 476 -0.12 -19.66 3.81
N GLU A 477 -1.10 -20.54 3.66
CA GLU A 477 -1.43 -21.56 4.66
C GLU A 477 -0.22 -22.38 5.07
N PHE A 478 0.55 -22.89 4.10
CA PHE A 478 1.67 -23.81 4.34
C PHE A 478 2.82 -23.18 5.14
N LYS A 479 3.11 -21.89 4.93
CA LYS A 479 4.15 -21.16 5.68
C LYS A 479 3.71 -20.96 7.13
N LEU A 480 2.42 -20.68 7.37
CA LEU A 480 1.89 -20.47 8.71
C LEU A 480 1.65 -21.76 9.48
N ALA A 481 1.36 -22.88 8.79
CA ALA A 481 1.24 -24.20 9.38
C ALA A 481 2.44 -24.57 10.26
N ASN A 482 3.63 -24.08 9.89
CA ASN A 482 4.86 -24.24 10.66
C ASN A 482 4.85 -23.57 12.04
N PHE A 483 3.86 -22.77 12.42
CA PHE A 483 3.87 -22.06 13.69
C PHE A 483 2.60 -22.25 14.52
N VAL A 484 1.65 -23.07 14.03
CA VAL A 484 0.32 -23.27 14.63
C VAL A 484 0.39 -23.86 16.05
N ASP A 485 1.39 -24.68 16.36
CA ASP A 485 1.58 -25.26 17.71
C ASP A 485 2.32 -24.32 18.67
N THR A 486 2.90 -23.25 18.14
CA THR A 486 3.76 -22.33 18.88
C THR A 486 3.00 -21.07 19.30
N VAL A 487 2.13 -20.56 18.43
CA VAL A 487 1.39 -19.33 18.64
C VAL A 487 -0.12 -19.56 18.57
N ASP A 488 -0.85 -18.76 19.33
CA ASP A 488 -2.30 -18.86 19.47
C ASP A 488 -3.00 -18.03 18.37
N CYS A 489 -2.40 -16.91 17.97
CA CYS A 489 -2.82 -16.09 16.83
C CYS A 489 -1.63 -15.37 16.19
N PHE A 490 -1.86 -14.80 15.00
CA PHE A 490 -0.86 -14.02 14.27
C PHE A 490 -1.32 -12.58 14.07
N VAL A 491 -0.43 -11.61 14.31
CA VAL A 491 -0.62 -10.22 13.93
C VAL A 491 0.19 -9.90 12.68
N THR A 492 -0.44 -9.33 11.65
CA THR A 492 0.23 -9.06 10.37
C THR A 492 0.73 -7.62 10.27
N VAL A 493 2.01 -7.48 9.95
CA VAL A 493 2.66 -6.25 9.50
C VAL A 493 2.96 -6.44 8.01
N ALA A 494 2.02 -6.02 7.17
CA ALA A 494 2.05 -6.21 5.72
C ALA A 494 1.64 -4.94 4.97
N CYS A 495 1.80 -4.95 3.65
CA CYS A 495 1.27 -3.91 2.77
C CYS A 495 -0.22 -3.62 3.06
N PRO A 496 -0.62 -2.34 3.19
CA PRO A 496 -2.00 -1.93 3.41
C PRO A 496 -3.02 -2.55 2.44
N TYR A 497 -2.57 -2.85 1.21
CA TYR A 497 -3.36 -3.44 0.11
C TYR A 497 -3.25 -4.97 0.02
N SER A 498 -2.53 -5.59 0.95
CA SER A 498 -2.42 -7.05 1.03
C SER A 498 -3.73 -7.64 1.56
N ARG A 499 -4.63 -8.00 0.64
CA ARG A 499 -5.90 -8.68 0.96
C ARG A 499 -5.70 -9.88 1.90
N PRO A 500 -4.84 -10.89 1.62
CA PRO A 500 -4.72 -12.05 2.51
C PRO A 500 -4.20 -11.68 3.92
N SER A 501 -3.53 -10.53 4.07
CA SER A 501 -3.06 -10.06 5.38
C SER A 501 -4.17 -9.36 6.17
N HIS A 502 -4.92 -8.47 5.53
CA HIS A 502 -5.89 -7.60 6.24
C HIS A 502 -7.33 -8.07 6.15
N PHE A 503 -7.71 -8.74 5.05
CA PHE A 503 -9.06 -9.21 4.77
C PHE A 503 -9.04 -10.70 4.35
N PRO A 504 -8.60 -11.60 5.26
CA PRO A 504 -8.55 -13.02 4.96
C PRO A 504 -9.97 -13.59 4.73
N GLU A 505 -10.07 -14.49 3.78
CA GLU A 505 -11.28 -15.22 3.41
C GLU A 505 -11.11 -16.72 3.69
N LYS A 506 -12.22 -17.47 3.68
CA LYS A 506 -12.18 -18.93 3.89
C LYS A 506 -11.24 -19.65 2.91
N ARG A 507 -11.07 -19.12 1.69
CA ARG A 507 -10.17 -19.67 0.66
C ARG A 507 -8.69 -19.57 1.03
N ASP A 508 -8.32 -18.68 1.97
CA ASP A 508 -6.92 -18.49 2.36
C ASP A 508 -6.41 -19.60 3.30
N GLY A 509 -7.31 -20.44 3.85
CA GLY A 509 -6.94 -21.67 4.55
C GLY A 509 -6.22 -21.49 5.90
N PHE A 510 -6.20 -20.28 6.47
CA PHE A 510 -5.42 -20.04 7.69
C PHE A 510 -5.97 -20.79 8.91
N MET A 511 -5.12 -21.61 9.53
CA MET A 511 -5.45 -22.46 10.69
C MET A 511 -5.55 -21.69 12.02
N LYS A 512 -4.97 -20.49 12.10
CA LYS A 512 -5.04 -19.61 13.27
C LYS A 512 -5.54 -18.22 12.85
N PRO A 513 -6.16 -17.47 13.77
CA PRO A 513 -6.66 -16.12 13.47
C PRO A 513 -5.54 -15.18 13.01
N ILE A 514 -5.83 -14.42 11.96
CA ILE A 514 -4.98 -13.34 11.45
C ILE A 514 -5.58 -12.00 11.88
N VAL A 515 -4.91 -11.34 12.82
CA VAL A 515 -5.36 -10.11 13.45
C VAL A 515 -4.58 -8.89 12.94
N SER A 516 -5.21 -7.72 12.98
CA SER A 516 -4.54 -6.47 12.63
C SER A 516 -3.79 -5.88 13.83
N PRO A 517 -2.77 -5.03 13.60
CA PRO A 517 -2.12 -4.29 14.69
C PRO A 517 -3.11 -3.44 15.51
N ALA A 518 -4.16 -2.91 14.87
CA ALA A 518 -5.24 -2.19 15.54
C ALA A 518 -6.07 -3.09 16.47
N GLU A 519 -6.34 -4.35 16.08
CA GLU A 519 -7.02 -5.32 16.95
C GLU A 519 -6.18 -5.70 18.16
N VAL A 520 -4.85 -5.82 17.99
CA VAL A 520 -3.92 -6.04 19.12
C VAL A 520 -3.91 -4.85 20.06
N LEU A 521 -3.86 -3.63 19.52
CA LEU A 521 -3.94 -2.41 20.30
C LEU A 521 -5.20 -2.41 21.17
N VAL A 522 -6.38 -2.53 20.55
CA VAL A 522 -7.67 -2.55 21.28
C VAL A 522 -7.70 -3.66 22.31
N ALA A 523 -7.34 -4.88 21.94
CA ALA A 523 -7.42 -6.04 22.82
C ALA A 523 -6.57 -5.92 24.09
N LEU A 524 -5.39 -5.28 23.99
CA LEU A 524 -4.48 -5.13 25.12
C LEU A 524 -4.76 -3.88 25.94
N THR A 525 -5.24 -2.78 25.34
CA THR A 525 -5.42 -1.51 26.04
C THR A 525 -6.83 -1.27 26.58
N SER A 526 -7.85 -1.97 26.09
CA SER A 526 -9.20 -1.88 26.67
C SER A 526 -9.40 -2.94 27.74
N THR A 527 -9.72 -2.50 28.95
CA THR A 527 -10.05 -3.37 30.08
C THR A 527 -11.54 -3.70 30.13
N ASP A 528 -12.39 -2.72 29.86
CA ASP A 528 -13.86 -2.86 29.83
C ASP A 528 -14.46 -2.28 28.53
N ASP A 529 -15.78 -2.47 28.33
CA ASP A 529 -16.49 -2.04 27.10
C ASP A 529 -16.49 -0.52 26.88
N ALA A 530 -16.41 0.28 27.95
CA ALA A 530 -16.37 1.74 27.86
C ALA A 530 -15.06 2.22 27.20
N ASP A 531 -13.92 1.66 27.63
CA ASP A 531 -12.60 1.96 27.04
C ASP A 531 -12.56 1.53 25.57
N ALA A 532 -13.18 0.40 25.26
CA ALA A 532 -13.27 -0.10 23.89
C ALA A 532 -14.03 0.89 23.00
N SER A 533 -15.13 1.49 23.46
CA SER A 533 -15.88 2.50 22.72
C SER A 533 -15.02 3.73 22.39
N GLU A 534 -14.20 4.21 23.33
CA GLU A 534 -13.31 5.35 23.08
C GLU A 534 -12.26 5.00 22.00
N LEU A 535 -11.67 3.80 22.07
CA LEU A 535 -10.72 3.32 21.08
C LEU A 535 -11.35 3.13 19.70
N TYR A 536 -12.61 2.70 19.62
CA TYR A 536 -13.36 2.65 18.37
C TYR A 536 -13.61 4.04 17.75
N GLY A 537 -13.38 5.14 18.48
CA GLY A 537 -13.34 6.48 17.91
C GLY A 537 -11.99 6.87 17.27
N MET A 538 -10.99 5.99 17.29
CA MET A 538 -9.67 6.32 16.73
C MET A 538 -9.57 5.93 15.25
N ALA A 539 -9.07 6.84 14.42
CA ALA A 539 -8.85 6.57 13.00
C ALA A 539 -7.90 5.38 12.74
N ALA A 540 -6.97 5.12 13.65
CA ALA A 540 -6.06 3.96 13.62
C ALA A 540 -6.81 2.61 13.53
N ILE A 541 -8.07 2.54 13.96
CA ILE A 541 -8.89 1.32 13.95
C ILE A 541 -9.51 1.04 12.57
N TYR A 542 -9.59 2.04 11.70
CA TYR A 542 -10.24 1.94 10.39
C TYR A 542 -9.27 2.03 9.21
N THR A 543 -7.96 2.13 9.48
CA THR A 543 -6.93 2.14 8.45
C THR A 543 -5.98 0.95 8.59
N THR A 544 -5.43 0.52 7.46
CA THR A 544 -4.31 -0.43 7.39
C THR A 544 -2.96 0.29 7.24
N SER A 545 -2.95 1.63 7.19
CA SER A 545 -1.73 2.42 7.14
C SER A 545 -0.93 2.30 8.43
N PHE A 546 0.35 1.97 8.30
CA PHE A 546 1.27 1.91 9.44
C PHE A 546 1.43 3.26 10.13
N GLN A 547 1.40 4.37 9.40
CA GLN A 547 1.69 5.68 9.99
C GLN A 547 0.69 6.06 11.08
N THR A 548 -0.60 5.93 10.80
CA THR A 548 -1.68 6.22 11.77
C THR A 548 -1.66 5.22 12.93
N VAL A 549 -1.43 3.94 12.64
CA VAL A 549 -1.42 2.89 13.67
C VAL A 549 -0.19 2.98 14.57
N LEU A 550 0.98 3.33 14.01
CA LEU A 550 2.24 3.48 14.74
C LEU A 550 2.15 4.57 15.81
N ARG A 551 1.48 5.69 15.50
CA ARG A 551 1.26 6.77 16.48
C ARG A 551 0.50 6.25 17.70
N ALA A 552 -0.61 5.53 17.47
CA ALA A 552 -1.41 4.95 18.54
C ALA A 552 -0.65 3.87 19.34
N LEU A 553 0.10 3.00 18.66
CA LEU A 553 0.95 1.99 19.30
C LEU A 553 2.03 2.61 20.19
N LYS A 554 2.73 3.65 19.71
CA LYS A 554 3.73 4.38 20.51
C LYS A 554 3.11 4.96 21.78
N GLY A 555 1.93 5.57 21.66
CA GLY A 555 1.19 6.10 22.81
C GLY A 555 0.85 5.02 23.83
N ALA A 556 0.35 3.87 23.37
CA ALA A 556 0.00 2.73 24.22
C ALA A 556 1.22 2.10 24.93
N VAL A 557 2.34 1.93 24.21
CA VAL A 557 3.59 1.42 24.80
C VAL A 557 4.08 2.36 25.89
N GLN A 558 4.10 3.67 25.63
CA GLN A 558 4.53 4.67 26.62
C GLN A 558 3.60 4.71 27.84
N ALA A 559 2.28 4.69 27.63
CA ALA A 559 1.31 4.63 28.72
C ALA A 559 1.55 3.40 29.60
N ARG A 560 1.71 2.23 28.97
CA ARG A 560 1.95 0.98 29.69
C ARG A 560 3.27 0.96 30.45
N GLN A 561 4.35 1.49 29.86
CA GLN A 561 5.63 1.62 30.55
C GLN A 561 5.50 2.51 31.79
N ARG A 562 4.77 3.63 31.71
CA ARG A 562 4.51 4.52 32.85
C ARG A 562 3.71 3.86 33.97
N GLU A 563 2.84 2.89 33.66
CA GLU A 563 2.10 2.12 34.67
C GLU A 563 2.94 1.06 35.37
N ILE A 564 3.95 0.51 34.69
CA ILE A 564 4.84 -0.51 35.24
C ILE A 564 5.88 0.12 36.18
N VAL A 565 6.34 1.34 35.87
CA VAL A 565 7.38 2.08 36.61
C VAL A 565 7.03 2.54 38.05
N PRO A 566 5.78 2.78 38.51
CA PRO A 566 5.52 3.33 39.85
C PRO A 566 5.41 2.27 40.96
N ARG A 567 5.46 0.97 40.63
CA ARG A 567 5.39 -0.11 41.64
C ARG A 567 6.76 -0.57 42.16
N ALA A 568 7.85 -0.07 41.61
CA ALA A 568 9.20 -0.33 42.07
C ALA A 568 9.67 0.81 43.00
N GLY A 569 9.12 0.88 44.21
CA GLY A 569 9.60 1.78 45.28
C GLY A 569 10.95 1.33 45.87
N GLY A 570 11.96 1.04 45.05
CA GLY A 570 13.27 0.59 45.47
C GLY A 570 14.36 0.93 44.46
N ALA A 571 15.21 1.90 44.82
CA ALA A 571 16.52 2.29 44.28
C ALA A 571 16.80 2.12 42.76
N ASP A 572 17.09 3.26 42.11
CA ASP A 572 17.34 3.55 40.68
C ASP A 572 18.48 2.77 39.96
N SER A 573 18.74 1.51 40.29
CA SER A 573 19.72 0.67 39.57
C SER A 573 19.09 -0.50 38.81
N ASP A 574 17.97 -1.06 39.29
CA ASP A 574 17.33 -2.23 38.67
C ASP A 574 16.48 -1.91 37.42
N ALA A 575 15.95 -0.69 37.30
CA ALA A 575 15.11 -0.31 36.15
C ALA A 575 15.93 -0.16 34.85
N GLN A 576 17.12 0.48 34.94
CA GLN A 576 18.07 0.61 33.84
C GLN A 576 18.63 -0.75 33.41
N GLN A 577 18.84 -1.66 34.38
CA GLN A 577 19.31 -3.02 34.14
C GLN A 577 18.23 -3.91 33.48
N ARG A 578 16.93 -3.69 33.78
CA ARG A 578 15.83 -4.39 33.09
C ARG A 578 15.61 -3.92 31.66
N GLN A 579 15.71 -2.61 31.40
CA GLN A 579 15.64 -2.06 30.04
C GLN A 579 16.78 -2.56 29.16
N SER A 580 18.03 -2.56 29.67
CA SER A 580 19.17 -3.12 28.93
C SER A 580 19.05 -4.63 28.69
N VAL A 581 18.55 -5.40 29.67
CA VAL A 581 18.29 -6.85 29.49
C VAL A 581 17.13 -7.14 28.51
N GLU A 582 16.12 -6.28 28.43
CA GLU A 582 15.05 -6.38 27.43
C GLU A 582 15.50 -5.97 26.03
N GLU A 583 16.32 -4.92 25.89
CA GLU A 583 16.98 -4.54 24.64
C GLU A 583 17.95 -5.63 24.15
N ASP A 584 18.70 -6.26 25.05
CA ASP A 584 19.55 -7.41 24.71
C ASP A 584 18.73 -8.67 24.38
N ARG A 585 17.59 -8.93 25.07
CA ARG A 585 16.65 -10.00 24.69
C ARG A 585 15.99 -9.75 23.35
N TRP A 586 15.72 -8.50 22.99
CA TRP A 586 15.25 -8.12 21.66
C TRP A 586 16.31 -8.47 20.60
N ALA A 587 17.57 -8.10 20.83
CA ALA A 587 18.68 -8.49 19.95
C ALA A 587 18.77 -10.02 19.80
N CYS A 588 18.60 -10.79 20.87
CA CYS A 588 18.59 -12.27 20.82
C CYS A 588 17.34 -12.87 20.14
N SER A 589 16.18 -12.22 20.24
CA SER A 589 14.93 -12.70 19.63
C SER A 589 14.85 -12.37 18.12
N ALA A 590 15.48 -11.26 17.70
CA ALA A 590 15.65 -10.88 16.31
C ALA A 590 16.85 -11.57 15.63
N ALA A 591 17.84 -12.06 16.39
CA ALA A 591 19.02 -12.78 15.91
C ALA A 591 18.74 -14.21 15.40
N LEU A 592 17.49 -14.53 15.12
CA LEU A 592 17.08 -15.89 14.81
C LEU A 592 17.60 -16.41 13.46
N ILE A 593 18.14 -15.55 12.57
CA ILE A 593 19.04 -15.98 11.48
C ILE A 593 20.10 -14.88 11.20
N ARG A 594 21.24 -14.94 11.89
CA ARG A 594 22.49 -14.45 11.30
C ARG A 594 23.16 -15.65 10.63
N ALA A 595 23.01 -15.78 9.32
CA ALA A 595 23.89 -16.64 8.54
C ALA A 595 25.29 -16.02 8.59
N GLY A 596 26.10 -16.46 9.55
CA GLY A 596 27.50 -16.05 9.63
C GLY A 596 28.22 -16.55 8.38
N THR A 597 28.66 -15.64 7.52
CA THR A 597 29.64 -15.90 6.47
C THR A 597 31.00 -16.15 7.11
N GLY A 598 31.23 -17.37 7.57
CA GLY A 598 32.50 -17.82 8.14
C GLY A 598 32.70 -19.30 7.87
N SER A 599 33.73 -19.61 7.10
CA SER A 599 34.17 -20.98 6.83
C SER A 599 34.50 -21.70 8.15
N GLY A 600 33.81 -22.81 8.42
CA GLY A 600 34.07 -23.69 9.57
C GLY A 600 32.79 -23.98 10.37
N GLY A 601 32.39 -25.26 10.39
CA GLY A 601 31.18 -25.73 11.06
C GLY A 601 31.02 -25.21 12.49
N GLY A 602 29.87 -24.60 12.78
CA GLY A 602 29.56 -24.03 14.08
C GLY A 602 28.19 -24.49 14.56
N THR A 603 28.20 -25.48 15.46
CA THR A 603 27.05 -25.84 16.29
C THR A 603 26.63 -24.63 17.12
N VAL A 604 25.37 -24.19 17.00
CA VAL A 604 24.80 -23.13 17.83
C VAL A 604 24.48 -23.71 19.20
N ILE A 605 25.29 -23.39 20.22
CA ILE A 605 24.96 -23.70 21.61
C ILE A 605 24.15 -22.53 22.18
N LEU A 606 22.87 -22.76 22.48
CA LEU A 606 22.03 -21.83 23.24
C LEU A 606 22.06 -22.24 24.73
N GLN A 607 22.68 -21.42 25.58
CA GLN A 607 22.45 -21.49 27.03
C GLN A 607 21.17 -20.72 27.38
N GLY A 608 20.12 -21.43 27.78
CA GLY A 608 18.97 -20.84 28.49
C GLY A 608 17.58 -21.37 28.11
N SER A 609 17.06 -22.30 28.92
CA SER A 609 15.70 -22.89 28.91
C SER A 609 15.34 -23.82 27.74
N SER A 610 15.33 -25.11 28.04
CA SER A 610 15.08 -26.25 27.15
C SER A 610 13.61 -26.45 26.73
N GLN A 611 12.81 -25.39 26.56
CA GLN A 611 11.41 -25.48 26.09
C GLN A 611 10.95 -24.29 25.24
N GLY A 612 11.86 -23.67 24.48
CA GLY A 612 11.53 -22.58 23.56
C GLY A 612 10.83 -23.05 22.28
N ALA A 613 10.08 -22.15 21.63
CA ALA A 613 9.53 -22.35 20.28
C ALA A 613 10.57 -22.85 19.26
N LEU A 614 11.82 -22.38 19.40
CA LEU A 614 12.97 -22.78 18.62
C LEU A 614 13.32 -24.26 18.78
N ALA A 615 13.34 -24.78 20.01
CA ALA A 615 13.57 -26.20 20.26
C ALA A 615 12.50 -27.07 19.58
N ARG A 616 11.24 -26.64 19.62
CA ARG A 616 10.13 -27.32 18.92
C ARG A 616 10.19 -27.22 17.39
N LEU A 617 10.91 -26.24 16.83
CA LEU A 617 11.17 -26.17 15.39
C LEU A 617 12.23 -27.20 15.00
N TYR A 618 13.25 -27.40 15.85
CA TYR A 618 14.30 -28.40 15.64
C TYR A 618 13.84 -29.85 15.90
N ASP A 619 12.85 -30.07 16.76
CA ASP A 619 12.30 -31.41 17.07
C ASP A 619 11.33 -31.95 15.99
N ARG A 620 11.22 -31.31 14.83
CA ARG A 620 10.28 -31.70 13.77
C ARG A 620 10.87 -32.75 12.85
N GLU A 621 10.01 -33.67 12.40
CA GLU A 621 10.37 -34.69 11.40
C GLU A 621 10.71 -34.07 10.03
N TYR A 622 10.10 -32.94 9.68
CA TYR A 622 10.39 -32.19 8.46
C TYR A 622 11.10 -30.88 8.78
N VAL A 623 12.43 -30.90 8.67
CA VAL A 623 13.25 -29.71 8.52
C VAL A 623 13.27 -29.40 7.01
N GLY A 624 13.17 -28.13 6.61
CA GLY A 624 13.21 -27.73 5.20
C GLY A 624 14.50 -28.19 4.50
N LEU A 625 14.75 -27.73 3.27
CA LEU A 625 15.97 -28.06 2.53
C LEU A 625 17.22 -27.53 3.27
N ASP A 626 17.69 -28.29 4.25
CA ASP A 626 19.00 -28.10 4.84
C ASP A 626 19.97 -28.46 3.73
N PRO A 627 20.76 -27.50 3.22
CA PRO A 627 21.72 -27.80 2.18
C PRO A 627 22.68 -28.83 2.78
N ARG A 628 22.62 -30.05 2.25
CA ARG A 628 23.53 -31.15 2.58
C ARG A 628 24.91 -30.88 1.97
N VAL A 629 25.51 -29.75 2.36
CA VAL A 629 26.78 -29.25 1.84
C VAL A 629 27.85 -30.31 2.10
N GLY A 630 28.42 -30.83 1.02
CA GLY A 630 29.44 -31.90 1.07
C GLY A 630 28.91 -33.33 1.19
N GLN A 631 27.59 -33.55 1.36
CA GLN A 631 27.01 -34.90 1.36
C GLN A 631 26.31 -35.24 0.04
N THR A 632 25.98 -34.24 -0.80
CA THR A 632 25.55 -34.48 -2.17
C THR A 632 26.80 -34.72 -3.03
N PRO A 633 27.00 -35.92 -3.60
CA PRO A 633 28.13 -36.16 -4.48
C PRO A 633 28.06 -35.20 -5.66
N ILE A 634 29.19 -34.58 -5.99
CA ILE A 634 29.32 -33.68 -7.14
C ILE A 634 28.93 -34.51 -8.38
N GLN A 635 27.89 -34.09 -9.10
CA GLN A 635 27.56 -34.68 -10.40
C GLN A 635 28.71 -34.36 -11.36
N ALA A 636 29.58 -35.34 -11.60
CA ALA A 636 30.74 -35.20 -12.47
C ALA A 636 30.36 -35.19 -13.95
N GLU A 637 29.16 -35.67 -14.29
CA GLU A 637 28.64 -35.71 -15.65
C GLU A 637 27.53 -34.68 -15.84
N VAL A 638 27.61 -33.92 -16.93
CA VAL A 638 26.55 -32.99 -17.34
C VAL A 638 25.36 -33.82 -17.82
N LEU A 639 24.31 -33.89 -17.01
CA LEU A 639 23.07 -34.54 -17.39
C LEU A 639 22.22 -33.60 -18.24
N GLN A 640 21.64 -34.14 -19.32
CA GLN A 640 20.67 -33.40 -20.13
C GLN A 640 19.44 -33.06 -19.26
N GLY A 641 19.17 -31.76 -19.09
CA GLY A 641 18.05 -31.26 -18.28
C GLY A 641 16.68 -31.72 -18.80
N MET A 642 15.68 -31.67 -17.93
CA MET A 642 14.30 -31.96 -18.32
C MET A 642 13.74 -30.80 -19.15
N HIS A 643 13.08 -31.13 -20.26
CA HIS A 643 12.53 -30.14 -21.19
C HIS A 643 11.01 -30.12 -21.08
N GLY A 644 10.41 -28.91 -21.07
CA GLY A 644 8.98 -28.68 -20.89
C GLY A 644 8.67 -27.71 -19.75
N ILE A 645 7.37 -27.52 -19.49
CA ILE A 645 6.87 -26.69 -18.38
C ILE A 645 7.00 -27.50 -17.09
N ALA A 646 7.42 -26.86 -15.99
CA ALA A 646 7.67 -27.52 -14.71
C ALA A 646 6.45 -28.28 -14.13
N CYS A 647 5.24 -27.97 -14.57
CA CYS A 647 4.01 -28.69 -14.19
C CYS A 647 3.77 -29.99 -15.00
N GLY A 648 4.70 -30.39 -15.87
CA GLY A 648 4.61 -31.64 -16.62
C GLY A 648 5.72 -31.73 -17.66
N TYR A 649 6.90 -32.12 -17.20
CA TYR A 649 8.04 -32.34 -18.11
C TYR A 649 7.70 -33.44 -19.13
N ALA A 650 8.29 -33.36 -20.32
CA ALA A 650 7.97 -34.30 -21.40
C ALA A 650 8.11 -35.78 -20.99
N LYS A 651 9.11 -36.10 -20.15
CA LYS A 651 9.34 -37.45 -19.61
C LYS A 651 8.28 -37.92 -18.60
N GLU A 652 7.63 -37.01 -17.90
CA GLU A 652 6.54 -37.35 -16.97
C GLU A 652 5.23 -37.65 -17.72
N ARG A 653 5.03 -37.04 -18.89
CA ARG A 653 3.91 -37.37 -19.78
C ARG A 653 4.05 -38.74 -20.44
N GLU A 654 5.27 -39.20 -20.72
CA GLU A 654 5.51 -40.53 -21.29
C GLU A 654 5.22 -41.68 -20.31
N GLY A 655 5.35 -41.44 -18.99
CA GLY A 655 5.03 -42.42 -17.94
C GLY A 655 3.54 -42.50 -17.58
N GLN A 656 2.76 -41.47 -17.92
CA GLN A 656 1.32 -41.41 -17.69
C GLN A 656 0.59 -41.87 -18.95
N GLY A 657 0.49 -43.19 -19.14
CA GLY A 657 -0.24 -43.83 -20.24
C GLY A 657 -1.77 -43.65 -20.17
N GLY A 658 -2.26 -42.41 -20.17
CA GLY A 658 -3.67 -42.06 -20.30
C GLY A 658 -3.91 -41.28 -21.59
N SER A 659 -4.80 -41.80 -22.44
CA SER A 659 -5.22 -41.18 -23.70
C SER A 659 -5.61 -39.70 -23.56
N PRO A 660 -5.34 -38.84 -24.55
CA PRO A 660 -5.59 -37.41 -24.47
C PRO A 660 -7.10 -37.13 -24.44
N SER A 661 -7.61 -36.65 -23.31
CA SER A 661 -8.93 -36.02 -23.25
C SER A 661 -8.81 -34.56 -23.68
N GLY A 662 -9.20 -34.28 -24.93
CA GLY A 662 -9.87 -33.07 -25.44
C GLY A 662 -9.24 -31.67 -25.21
N PRO A 663 -9.39 -30.74 -26.18
CA PRO A 663 -8.88 -29.39 -26.03
C PRO A 663 -9.75 -28.55 -25.07
N LEU A 664 -9.09 -27.89 -24.12
CA LEU A 664 -9.52 -26.64 -23.49
C LEU A 664 -8.38 -25.63 -23.65
#